data_AF-F0Y3X9-F1
#
_entry.id   AF-F0Y3X9-F1
#
_cell.length_a   1.000
_cell.length_b   1.000
_cell.length_c   1.000
_cell.angle_alpha   90.00
_cell.angle_beta   90.00
_cell.angle_gamma   90.00
#
_symmetry.space_group_name_H-M   'P 1'
#
loop_
_entity.id
_entity.type
_entity.pdbx_description
1 polymer ?
#
loop_
_entity_poly.entity_id
_entity_poly.type
_entity_poly.pdbx_seq_one_letter_code
_entity_poly.pdbx_strand_id
1 'polypeptide(L)'
;MDRVQRALLETLQREYERTALEAREKAHEVSLSSRTREDTGVELYGTQQQLARLQLALEALHSTAGELAEKRSAEEVGAQEARSRHGSLNKALQDRKKHVAKNQAELDAVNDTLRQVEKYNEEMRKEIAVTKRATYKAEENVQSLEHAKKGQDLYINSLDERVRQLGEQIAVHETQLAKQKAESDEARGMLAETGQEMELIAFEKKQLIQQWKASLVQLTRRDEALSAATQTLQAARMELRDLQTEIDGTKREALGVKADNESLVVVRDRLAREEQGLDEAIGQVVADCEAVSAQFALLQRSMVHTEEEEAKVAGEAKGSGDSLEQLAQNIQIVTVERMKIEQRILAARSASMTVTKAVRNLQKQALAVKERTHEKEITQAHLENELSRIRVDTLNTDAHNSQLRETLEGMVGKLKTQDELIAKYQQEIRQRNDDIEKKMYRVDRLNRKYEKMMEHADDGEHVGPLEATIRNLNKEKESIAVEATQLQGAWLADQTLLVSAAQQTEVTLEKNAELRARARILNERRLQLLKDASKRTVEVTALQNNIKAMRADVARLNDLLGRHATQQEALANETAVTEMEFQSELKELEDESLAMEKRVFDTKQAKAALLEEVVDTERQVMLWEKKIQLERETQAALDPEVGMSEIKAMEIEIHRMRLRLDGLQREQERMIVEMERGIGKREAITLRFKGKQRPTQVEHTKASLKKQVGNLRRTIQVTARDASQLSNAIMNRQKELQESTQNLTAATSRYGDLEGEAQRLQASINGLLYEKQRRAELQTAREHTASRYLDLERGLIEPLTEEHAADVEMELVNSNDGLKQVRNVIMALSSQFDYLAEPLDRIMRLTDDAEQGAITGLAGASPELGAQ
;
A
#
# COMPACT_ATOMS: atom_id res chain seq x y z
N MET A 1 147.51 125.15 128.80
CA MET A 1 146.17 124.95 128.18
C MET A 1 146.20 123.94 127.03
N ASP A 2 147.28 123.90 126.25
CA ASP A 2 147.33 123.27 124.91
C ASP A 2 147.19 121.74 124.86
N ARG A 3 147.28 121.05 126.00
CA ARG A 3 147.17 119.58 126.08
C ARG A 3 145.72 119.09 126.25
N VAL A 4 144.82 119.95 126.72
CA VAL A 4 143.40 119.61 126.94
C VAL A 4 142.56 119.90 125.68
N GLN A 5 142.83 121.03 125.01
CA GLN A 5 142.11 121.39 123.78
C GLN A 5 142.34 120.38 122.63
N ARG A 6 143.52 119.75 122.58
CA ARG A 6 143.85 118.76 121.54
C ARG A 6 143.06 117.46 121.69
N ALA A 7 142.91 116.97 122.92
CA ALA A 7 142.14 115.76 123.22
C ALA A 7 140.64 115.93 122.92
N LEU A 8 140.07 117.12 123.18
CA LEU A 8 138.67 117.41 122.89
C LEU A 8 138.37 117.40 121.38
N LEU A 9 139.32 117.88 120.57
CA LEU A 9 139.18 117.96 119.11
C LEU A 9 139.17 116.56 118.47
N GLU A 10 140.05 115.66 118.91
CA GLU A 10 140.05 114.26 118.46
C GLU A 10 138.76 113.52 118.84
N THR A 11 138.19 113.76 120.02
CA THR A 11 136.91 113.14 120.41
C THR A 11 135.74 113.62 119.56
N LEU A 12 135.69 114.91 119.21
CA LEU A 12 134.60 115.48 118.40
C LEU A 12 134.65 115.03 116.93
N GLN A 13 135.84 114.80 116.36
CA GLN A 13 135.95 114.28 114.99
C GLN A 13 135.44 112.83 114.87
N ARG A 14 135.71 111.97 115.86
CA ARG A 14 135.20 110.58 115.86
C ARG A 14 133.68 110.50 115.97
N GLU A 15 133.06 111.36 116.76
CA GLU A 15 131.59 111.46 116.86
C GLU A 15 130.95 111.92 115.53
N TYR A 16 131.59 112.85 114.82
CA TYR A 16 131.13 113.32 113.51
C TYR A 16 131.22 112.22 112.43
N GLU A 17 132.34 111.49 112.37
CA GLU A 17 132.52 110.40 111.38
C GLU A 17 131.51 109.27 111.58
N ARG A 18 131.22 108.90 112.83
CA ARG A 18 130.21 107.88 113.17
C ARG A 18 128.80 108.31 112.74
N THR A 19 128.38 109.53 113.08
CA THR A 19 127.03 110.02 112.76
C THR A 19 126.82 110.22 111.26
N ALA A 20 127.86 110.56 110.50
CA ALA A 20 127.81 110.62 109.03
C ALA A 20 127.63 109.23 108.36
N LEU A 21 128.12 108.15 108.99
CA LEU A 21 127.92 106.77 108.53
C LEU A 21 126.48 106.29 108.81
N GLU A 22 125.99 106.45 110.05
CA GLU A 22 124.63 106.06 110.44
C GLU A 22 123.56 106.73 109.54
N ALA A 23 123.78 107.99 109.12
CA ALA A 23 122.88 108.71 108.20
C ALA A 23 122.84 108.11 106.79
N ARG A 24 123.96 107.58 106.26
CA ARG A 24 124.02 106.95 104.93
C ARG A 24 123.35 105.59 104.92
N GLU A 25 123.51 104.80 105.98
CA GLU A 25 122.86 103.50 106.12
C GLU A 25 121.33 103.64 106.12
N LYS A 26 120.79 104.60 106.89
CA LYS A 26 119.35 104.85 106.94
C LYS A 26 118.76 105.33 105.61
N ALA A 27 119.50 106.13 104.84
CA ALA A 27 119.06 106.54 103.50
C ALA A 27 118.95 105.34 102.53
N HIS A 28 119.86 104.35 102.64
CA HIS A 28 119.85 103.15 101.81
C HIS A 28 118.68 102.20 102.17
N GLU A 29 118.40 102.00 103.46
CA GLU A 29 117.24 101.21 103.92
C GLU A 29 115.91 101.76 103.37
N VAL A 30 115.71 103.08 103.40
CA VAL A 30 114.49 103.71 102.88
C VAL A 30 114.34 103.47 101.38
N SER A 31 115.43 103.58 100.60
CA SER A 31 115.42 103.29 99.15
C SER A 31 115.02 101.84 98.84
N LEU A 32 115.56 100.86 99.59
CA LEU A 32 115.19 99.45 99.42
C LEU A 32 113.71 99.20 99.71
N SER A 33 113.17 99.76 100.80
CA SER A 33 111.76 99.57 101.16
C SER A 33 110.79 100.14 100.12
N SER A 34 111.07 101.32 99.54
CA SER A 34 110.23 101.89 98.46
C SER A 34 110.17 100.95 97.26
N ARG A 35 111.34 100.42 96.84
CA ARG A 35 111.44 99.50 95.72
C ARG A 35 110.64 98.22 95.96
N THR A 36 110.75 97.60 97.14
CA THR A 36 109.95 96.41 97.47
C THR A 36 108.43 96.68 97.48
N ARG A 37 108.01 97.91 97.81
CA ARG A 37 106.59 98.32 97.75
C ARG A 37 106.11 98.52 96.31
N GLU A 38 106.98 98.99 95.42
CA GLU A 38 106.70 99.13 93.99
C GLU A 38 106.61 97.75 93.32
N ASP A 39 107.59 96.87 93.57
CA ASP A 39 107.62 95.50 93.04
C ASP A 39 106.36 94.69 93.45
N THR A 40 106.01 94.70 94.74
CA THR A 40 104.77 94.06 95.24
C THR A 40 103.48 94.70 94.70
N GLY A 41 103.50 96.00 94.39
CA GLY A 41 102.41 96.68 93.71
C GLY A 41 102.22 96.19 92.26
N VAL A 42 103.32 95.90 91.55
CA VAL A 42 103.28 95.32 90.19
C VAL A 42 102.78 93.87 90.22
N GLU A 43 103.21 93.06 91.19
CA GLU A 43 102.70 91.68 91.38
C GLU A 43 101.19 91.66 91.71
N LEU A 44 100.72 92.58 92.56
CA LEU A 44 99.30 92.73 92.88
C LEU A 44 98.49 93.11 91.62
N TYR A 45 98.99 94.04 90.80
CA TYR A 45 98.34 94.40 89.54
C TYR A 45 98.32 93.22 88.54
N GLY A 46 99.42 92.45 88.45
CA GLY A 46 99.49 91.24 87.62
C GLY A 46 98.48 90.17 88.03
N THR A 47 98.34 89.91 89.33
CA THR A 47 97.35 88.95 89.86
C THR A 47 95.91 89.43 89.69
N GLN A 48 95.64 90.73 89.87
CA GLN A 48 94.34 91.34 89.55
C GLN A 48 93.99 91.21 88.06
N GLN A 49 94.97 91.40 87.15
CA GLN A 49 94.74 91.23 85.72
C GLN A 49 94.49 89.76 85.33
N GLN A 50 95.14 88.81 86.01
CA GLN A 50 94.85 87.38 85.85
C GLN A 50 93.45 87.02 86.35
N LEU A 51 93.04 87.53 87.52
CA LEU A 51 91.70 87.33 88.08
C LEU A 51 90.61 87.82 87.11
N ALA A 52 90.75 89.04 86.58
CA ALA A 52 89.79 89.61 85.64
C ALA A 52 89.68 88.78 84.34
N ARG A 53 90.79 88.24 83.83
CA ARG A 53 90.77 87.32 82.67
C ARG A 53 90.03 86.01 82.98
N LEU A 54 90.21 85.44 84.18
CA LEU A 54 89.52 84.23 84.61
C LEU A 54 88.02 84.47 84.84
N GLN A 55 87.63 85.63 85.37
CA GLN A 55 86.23 86.03 85.52
C GLN A 55 85.54 86.17 84.16
N LEU A 56 86.14 86.89 83.20
CA LEU A 56 85.64 87.00 81.82
C LEU A 56 85.55 85.63 81.12
N ALA A 57 86.51 84.73 81.34
CA ALA A 57 86.45 83.37 80.80
C ALA A 57 85.32 82.53 81.43
N LEU A 58 85.05 82.70 82.73
CA LEU A 58 83.94 82.05 83.42
C LEU A 58 82.58 82.58 82.96
N GLU A 59 82.44 83.90 82.76
CA GLU A 59 81.23 84.52 82.22
C GLU A 59 80.96 84.06 80.78
N ALA A 60 82.00 84.01 79.93
CA ALA A 60 81.90 83.46 78.58
C ALA A 60 81.46 81.98 78.60
N LEU A 61 82.06 81.15 79.46
CA LEU A 61 81.64 79.75 79.63
C LEU A 61 80.19 79.64 80.12
N HIS A 62 79.76 80.49 81.06
CA HIS A 62 78.36 80.53 81.51
C HIS A 62 77.40 80.90 80.39
N SER A 63 77.75 81.87 79.55
CA SER A 63 76.97 82.24 78.36
C SER A 63 76.85 81.05 77.41
N THR A 64 77.96 80.38 77.07
CA THR A 64 77.93 79.21 76.17
C THR A 64 77.14 78.03 76.75
N ALA A 65 77.17 77.82 78.07
CA ALA A 65 76.38 76.80 78.74
C ALA A 65 74.87 77.14 78.71
N GLY A 66 74.51 78.41 78.89
CA GLY A 66 73.15 78.91 78.72
C GLY A 66 72.64 78.69 77.29
N GLU A 67 73.40 79.12 76.28
CA GLU A 67 73.06 78.89 74.87
C GLU A 67 72.89 77.40 74.52
N LEU A 68 73.74 76.52 75.05
CA LEU A 68 73.63 75.07 74.83
C LEU A 68 72.40 74.48 75.52
N ALA A 69 72.02 74.98 76.70
CA ALA A 69 70.80 74.58 77.38
C ALA A 69 69.54 75.04 76.62
N GLU A 70 69.55 76.26 76.08
CA GLU A 70 68.46 76.77 75.23
C GLU A 70 68.35 75.99 73.91
N LYS A 71 69.47 75.75 73.21
CA LYS A 71 69.51 74.93 71.98
C LYS A 71 68.97 73.52 72.24
N ARG A 72 69.42 72.87 73.32
CA ARG A 72 68.93 71.55 73.73
C ARG A 72 67.42 71.57 74.04
N SER A 73 66.94 72.58 74.76
CA SER A 73 65.51 72.72 75.07
C SER A 73 64.68 72.88 73.80
N ALA A 74 65.13 73.71 72.85
CA ALA A 74 64.48 73.88 71.55
C ALA A 74 64.48 72.58 70.71
N GLU A 75 65.58 71.81 70.72
CA GLU A 75 65.66 70.50 70.07
C GLU A 75 64.77 69.44 70.73
N GLU A 76 64.68 69.40 72.06
CA GLU A 76 63.79 68.48 72.79
C GLU A 76 62.30 68.81 72.52
N VAL A 77 61.93 70.10 72.49
CA VAL A 77 60.59 70.56 72.08
C VAL A 77 60.32 70.19 70.61
N GLY A 78 61.26 70.46 69.70
CA GLY A 78 61.16 70.11 68.29
C GLY A 78 61.01 68.60 68.04
N ALA A 79 61.74 67.78 68.80
CA ALA A 79 61.62 66.32 68.76
C ALA A 79 60.27 65.84 69.31
N GLN A 80 59.73 66.49 70.35
CA GLN A 80 58.41 66.16 70.90
C GLN A 80 57.29 66.56 69.94
N GLU A 81 57.39 67.71 69.25
CA GLU A 81 56.50 68.09 68.16
C GLU A 81 56.60 67.13 66.96
N ALA A 82 57.81 66.73 66.56
CA ALA A 82 57.99 65.77 65.48
C ALA A 82 57.35 64.41 65.83
N ARG A 83 57.46 63.95 67.09
CA ARG A 83 56.80 62.74 67.58
C ARG A 83 55.28 62.86 67.60
N SER A 84 54.72 64.00 68.02
CA SER A 84 53.27 64.19 68.04
C SER A 84 52.69 64.30 66.62
N ARG A 85 53.38 64.98 65.70
CA ARG A 85 53.06 65.05 64.26
C ARG A 85 53.17 63.68 63.59
N HIS A 86 54.20 62.88 63.90
CA HIS A 86 54.31 61.50 63.41
C HIS A 86 53.17 60.63 63.94
N GLY A 87 52.81 60.77 65.22
CA GLY A 87 51.66 60.07 65.82
C GLY A 87 50.33 60.41 65.14
N SER A 88 50.07 61.69 64.87
CA SER A 88 48.84 62.11 64.18
C SER A 88 48.81 61.68 62.71
N LEU A 89 49.93 61.79 61.98
CA LEU A 89 50.06 61.31 60.60
C LEU A 89 49.90 59.79 60.51
N ASN A 90 50.49 59.01 61.43
CA ASN A 90 50.37 57.55 61.43
C ASN A 90 48.92 57.12 61.75
N LYS A 91 48.22 57.84 62.64
CA LYS A 91 46.79 57.63 62.89
C LYS A 91 45.94 57.95 61.66
N ALA A 92 46.17 59.11 61.02
CA ALA A 92 45.50 59.49 59.78
C ALA A 92 45.78 58.50 58.62
N LEU A 93 46.97 57.90 58.58
CA LEU A 93 47.35 56.86 57.62
C LEU A 93 46.67 55.51 57.92
N GLN A 94 46.53 55.12 59.20
CA GLN A 94 45.71 53.96 59.58
C GLN A 94 44.25 54.17 59.21
N ASP A 95 43.68 55.35 59.48
CA ASP A 95 42.28 55.63 59.18
C ASP A 95 42.05 55.71 57.66
N ARG A 96 42.99 56.28 56.88
CA ARG A 96 42.99 56.16 55.41
C ARG A 96 43.08 54.70 54.94
N LYS A 97 43.92 53.86 55.55
CA LYS A 97 43.99 52.42 55.21
C LYS A 97 42.67 51.70 55.48
N LYS A 98 41.99 52.01 56.59
CA LYS A 98 40.64 51.48 56.88
C LYS A 98 39.61 51.95 55.86
N HIS A 99 39.64 53.24 55.48
CA HIS A 99 38.77 53.77 54.43
C HIS A 99 39.03 53.11 53.07
N VAL A 100 40.29 52.92 52.67
CA VAL A 100 40.63 52.19 51.44
C VAL A 100 40.12 50.76 51.51
N ALA A 101 40.35 50.02 52.60
CA ALA A 101 39.86 48.66 52.77
C ALA A 101 38.32 48.57 52.73
N LYS A 102 37.61 49.53 53.35
CA LYS A 102 36.14 49.62 53.29
C LYS A 102 35.65 49.90 51.87
N ASN A 103 36.26 50.88 51.18
CA ASN A 103 35.92 51.22 49.80
C ASN A 103 36.25 50.06 48.85
N GLN A 104 37.31 49.28 49.11
CA GLN A 104 37.65 48.07 48.36
C GLN A 104 36.55 47.02 48.51
N ALA A 105 36.13 46.73 49.74
CA ALA A 105 35.04 45.79 50.01
C ALA A 105 33.67 46.26 49.44
N GLU A 106 33.40 47.57 49.47
CA GLU A 106 32.22 48.16 48.82
C GLU A 106 32.31 48.06 47.28
N LEU A 107 33.49 48.29 46.70
CA LEU A 107 33.73 48.11 45.25
C LEU A 107 33.56 46.65 44.84
N ASP A 108 34.12 45.70 45.60
CA ASP A 108 34.02 44.28 45.35
C ASP A 108 32.56 43.80 45.43
N ALA A 109 31.80 44.24 46.45
CA ALA A 109 30.36 43.97 46.54
C ALA A 109 29.54 44.60 45.40
N VAL A 110 29.90 45.81 44.94
CA VAL A 110 29.28 46.44 43.77
C VAL A 110 29.65 45.69 42.47
N ASN A 111 30.88 45.21 42.34
CA ASN A 111 31.32 44.41 41.19
C ASN A 111 30.62 43.04 41.15
N ASP A 112 30.41 42.38 42.29
CA ASP A 112 29.70 41.11 42.34
C ASP A 112 28.20 41.27 42.09
N THR A 113 27.56 42.33 42.59
CA THR A 113 26.17 42.66 42.22
C THR A 113 26.06 43.07 40.74
N LEU A 114 27.03 43.80 40.18
CA LEU A 114 27.10 44.10 38.76
C LEU A 114 27.20 42.82 37.92
N ARG A 115 28.12 41.91 38.25
CA ARG A 115 28.26 40.59 37.59
C ARG A 115 26.98 39.76 37.68
N GLN A 116 26.27 39.80 38.80
CA GLN A 116 24.99 39.12 38.97
C GLN A 116 23.91 39.73 38.05
N VAL A 117 23.86 41.06 37.95
CA VAL A 117 22.95 41.79 37.05
C VAL A 117 23.32 41.57 35.58
N GLU A 118 24.60 41.48 35.22
CA GLU A 118 25.06 41.16 33.87
C GLU A 118 24.67 39.73 33.47
N LYS A 119 24.92 38.74 34.34
CA LYS A 119 24.45 37.35 34.13
C LYS A 119 22.94 37.28 33.97
N TYR A 120 22.18 37.92 34.86
CA TYR A 120 20.72 37.97 34.77
C TYR A 120 20.24 38.65 33.47
N ASN A 121 20.91 39.72 33.02
CA ASN A 121 20.61 40.36 31.73
C ASN A 121 20.96 39.47 30.52
N GLU A 122 22.03 38.68 30.59
CA GLU A 122 22.33 37.70 29.54
C GLU A 122 21.33 36.54 29.52
N GLU A 123 20.98 36.00 30.69
CA GLU A 123 19.96 34.96 30.85
C GLU A 123 18.61 35.47 30.34
N MET A 124 18.17 36.66 30.76
CA MET A 124 16.97 37.32 30.26
C MET A 124 17.02 37.58 28.75
N ARG A 125 18.18 37.94 28.17
CA ARG A 125 18.34 38.06 26.71
C ARG A 125 18.22 36.70 26.01
N LYS A 126 18.78 35.63 26.59
CA LYS A 126 18.66 34.25 26.09
C LYS A 126 17.20 33.79 26.17
N GLU A 127 16.50 34.03 27.27
CA GLU A 127 15.07 33.75 27.43
C GLU A 127 14.21 34.57 26.45
N ILE A 128 14.50 35.86 26.24
CA ILE A 128 13.81 36.69 25.23
C ILE A 128 14.06 36.16 23.81
N ALA A 129 15.26 35.64 23.51
CA ALA A 129 15.54 35.02 22.22
C ALA A 129 14.84 33.66 22.05
N VAL A 130 14.78 32.84 23.10
CA VAL A 130 14.05 31.56 23.12
C VAL A 130 12.55 31.79 22.99
N THR A 131 11.98 32.71 23.77
CA THR A 131 10.55 33.08 23.67
C THR A 131 10.22 33.67 22.32
N LYS A 132 11.05 34.55 21.73
CA LYS A 132 10.85 35.03 20.35
C LYS A 132 10.88 33.90 19.31
N ARG A 133 11.80 32.93 19.43
CA ARG A 133 11.80 31.75 18.54
C ARG A 133 10.57 30.87 18.77
N ALA A 134 10.13 30.71 20.02
CA ALA A 134 8.92 29.97 20.35
C ALA A 134 7.66 30.66 19.82
N THR A 135 7.57 31.99 19.88
CA THR A 135 6.44 32.75 19.30
C THR A 135 6.48 32.69 17.78
N TYR A 136 7.64 32.86 17.12
CA TYR A 136 7.71 32.72 15.66
C TYR A 136 7.39 31.29 15.19
N LYS A 137 7.86 30.26 15.89
CA LYS A 137 7.49 28.87 15.60
C LYS A 137 6.01 28.60 15.89
N ALA A 138 5.42 29.24 16.89
CA ALA A 138 3.99 29.17 17.16
C ALA A 138 3.17 29.90 16.09
N GLU A 139 3.60 31.07 15.61
CA GLU A 139 2.99 31.79 14.49
C GLU A 139 3.09 31.00 13.18
N GLU A 140 4.24 30.40 12.87
CA GLU A 140 4.44 29.51 11.72
C GLU A 140 3.55 28.27 11.81
N ASN A 141 3.48 27.64 13.00
CA ASN A 141 2.57 26.53 13.25
C ASN A 141 1.11 26.96 13.06
N VAL A 142 0.70 28.14 13.59
CA VAL A 142 -0.66 28.68 13.41
C VAL A 142 -0.95 28.96 11.94
N GLN A 143 -0.04 29.58 11.19
CA GLN A 143 -0.20 29.81 9.75
C GLN A 143 -0.31 28.49 8.98
N SER A 144 0.49 27.47 9.32
CA SER A 144 0.37 26.15 8.69
C SER A 144 -0.97 25.46 9.01
N LEU A 145 -1.47 25.61 10.25
CA LEU A 145 -2.78 25.13 10.67
C LEU A 145 -3.92 25.91 9.99
N GLU A 146 -3.81 27.23 9.82
CA GLU A 146 -4.75 28.04 9.03
C GLU A 146 -4.75 27.61 7.56
N HIS A 147 -3.58 27.32 6.98
CA HIS A 147 -3.47 26.85 5.60
C HIS A 147 -4.08 25.46 5.42
N ALA A 148 -3.83 24.55 6.37
CA ALA A 148 -4.45 23.23 6.42
C ALA A 148 -5.97 23.33 6.64
N LYS A 149 -6.41 24.24 7.53
CA LYS A 149 -7.83 24.48 7.81
C LYS A 149 -8.56 25.03 6.60
N LYS A 150 -7.97 26.00 5.89
CA LYS A 150 -8.47 26.52 4.62
C LYS A 150 -8.56 25.42 3.55
N GLY A 151 -7.59 24.50 3.48
CA GLY A 151 -7.66 23.32 2.62
C GLY A 151 -8.82 22.38 3.01
N GLN A 152 -9.02 22.17 4.31
CA GLN A 152 -10.12 21.38 4.86
C GLN A 152 -11.48 22.02 4.60
N ASP A 153 -11.61 23.35 4.72
CA ASP A 153 -12.84 24.11 4.47
C ASP A 153 -13.19 24.13 2.97
N LEU A 154 -12.19 24.25 2.08
CA LEU A 154 -12.38 24.06 0.64
C LEU A 154 -12.86 22.62 0.31
N TYR A 155 -12.32 21.61 1.01
CA TYR A 155 -12.76 20.23 0.85
C TYR A 155 -14.19 20.01 1.38
N ILE A 156 -14.54 20.58 2.54
CA ILE A 156 -15.90 20.58 3.09
C ILE A 156 -16.87 21.24 2.10
N ASN A 157 -16.56 22.44 1.58
CA ASN A 157 -17.37 23.09 0.56
C ASN A 157 -17.55 22.21 -0.69
N SER A 158 -16.51 21.46 -1.10
CA SER A 158 -16.61 20.52 -2.23
C SER A 158 -17.50 19.31 -1.93
N LEU A 159 -17.52 18.84 -0.67
CA LEU A 159 -18.40 17.78 -0.21
C LEU A 159 -19.84 18.27 -0.04
N ASP A 160 -20.07 19.46 0.51
CA ASP A 160 -21.40 20.05 0.65
C ASP A 160 -22.03 20.33 -0.72
N GLU A 161 -21.26 20.84 -1.68
CA GLU A 161 -21.71 21.01 -3.05
C GLU A 161 -21.97 19.64 -3.73
N ARG A 162 -21.19 18.60 -3.40
CA ARG A 162 -21.46 17.23 -3.87
C ARG A 162 -22.72 16.64 -3.23
N VAL A 163 -22.97 16.90 -1.96
CA VAL A 163 -24.19 16.50 -1.23
C VAL A 163 -25.41 17.24 -1.79
N ARG A 164 -25.28 18.54 -2.13
CA ARG A 164 -26.32 19.31 -2.81
C ARG A 164 -26.66 18.72 -4.17
N GLN A 165 -25.65 18.46 -5.01
CA GLN A 165 -25.84 17.81 -6.33
C GLN A 165 -26.47 16.42 -6.22
N LEU A 166 -26.08 15.62 -5.22
CA LEU A 166 -26.67 14.30 -4.98
C LEU A 166 -28.11 14.41 -4.44
N GLY A 167 -28.41 15.38 -3.58
CA GLY A 167 -29.76 15.67 -3.11
C GLY A 167 -30.70 16.11 -4.23
N GLU A 168 -30.22 16.96 -5.14
CA GLU A 168 -30.94 17.35 -6.36
C GLU A 168 -31.18 16.15 -7.30
N GLN A 169 -30.19 15.27 -7.47
CA GLN A 169 -30.35 14.02 -8.23
C GLN A 169 -31.35 13.06 -7.57
N ILE A 170 -31.32 12.93 -6.25
CA ILE A 170 -32.30 12.13 -5.48
C ILE A 170 -33.71 12.70 -5.70
N ALA A 171 -33.93 14.01 -5.54
CA ALA A 171 -35.24 14.63 -5.77
C ALA A 171 -35.75 14.46 -7.22
N VAL A 172 -34.85 14.54 -8.22
CA VAL A 172 -35.19 14.23 -9.63
C VAL A 172 -35.57 12.75 -9.80
N HIS A 173 -34.85 11.83 -9.17
CA HIS A 173 -35.17 10.40 -9.25
C HIS A 173 -36.43 10.02 -8.46
N GLU A 174 -36.71 10.65 -7.32
CA GLU A 174 -37.94 10.48 -6.56
C GLU A 174 -39.16 10.97 -7.35
N THR A 175 -39.06 12.14 -7.99
CA THR A 175 -40.15 12.65 -8.87
C THR A 175 -40.32 11.80 -10.13
N GLN A 176 -39.25 11.27 -10.72
CA GLN A 176 -39.33 10.28 -11.80
C GLN A 176 -40.00 8.97 -11.34
N LEU A 177 -39.61 8.45 -10.18
CA LEU A 177 -40.14 7.20 -9.62
C LEU A 177 -41.61 7.35 -9.20
N ALA A 178 -42.02 8.51 -8.70
CA ALA A 178 -43.42 8.84 -8.44
C ALA A 178 -44.25 8.85 -9.74
N LYS A 179 -43.74 9.47 -10.82
CA LYS A 179 -44.39 9.43 -12.14
C LYS A 179 -44.48 8.02 -12.70
N GLN A 180 -43.39 7.24 -12.68
CA GLN A 180 -43.38 5.85 -13.15
C GLN A 180 -44.32 4.96 -12.34
N LYS A 181 -44.48 5.21 -11.04
CA LYS A 181 -45.50 4.52 -10.22
C LYS A 181 -46.91 4.88 -10.68
N ALA A 182 -47.22 6.16 -10.85
CA ALA A 182 -48.52 6.61 -11.34
C ALA A 182 -48.84 6.04 -12.75
N GLU A 183 -47.89 6.11 -13.69
CA GLU A 183 -48.01 5.50 -15.02
C GLU A 183 -48.19 3.97 -14.95
N SER A 184 -47.53 3.30 -13.99
CA SER A 184 -47.69 1.86 -13.75
C SER A 184 -49.02 1.50 -13.10
N ASP A 185 -49.53 2.36 -12.20
CA ASP A 185 -50.85 2.22 -11.57
C ASP A 185 -51.96 2.43 -12.61
N GLU A 186 -51.83 3.45 -13.47
CA GLU A 186 -52.73 3.73 -14.61
C GLU A 186 -52.71 2.57 -15.62
N ALA A 187 -51.52 2.08 -16.00
CA ALA A 187 -51.40 0.91 -16.86
C ALA A 187 -51.98 -0.36 -16.22
N ARG A 188 -51.89 -0.53 -14.90
CA ARG A 188 -52.58 -1.62 -14.17
C ARG A 188 -54.09 -1.43 -14.13
N GLY A 189 -54.58 -0.19 -14.05
CA GLY A 189 -55.98 0.16 -14.21
C GLY A 189 -56.51 -0.26 -15.58
N MET A 190 -55.86 0.19 -16.66
CA MET A 190 -56.19 -0.21 -18.03
C MET A 190 -56.10 -1.73 -18.27
N LEU A 191 -55.13 -2.42 -17.65
CA LEU A 191 -55.05 -3.90 -17.71
C LEU A 191 -56.19 -4.58 -16.93
N ALA A 192 -56.68 -4.00 -15.83
CA ALA A 192 -57.84 -4.51 -15.11
C ALA A 192 -59.15 -4.27 -15.88
N GLU A 193 -59.32 -3.08 -16.45
CA GLU A 193 -60.46 -2.73 -17.32
C GLU A 193 -60.50 -3.61 -18.57
N THR A 194 -59.39 -3.72 -19.31
CA THR A 194 -59.32 -4.65 -20.45
C THR A 194 -59.46 -6.12 -20.04
N GLY A 195 -59.07 -6.49 -18.82
CA GLY A 195 -59.38 -7.79 -18.25
C GLY A 195 -60.88 -8.02 -18.07
N GLN A 196 -61.60 -7.05 -17.51
CA GLN A 196 -63.06 -7.08 -17.37
C GLN A 196 -63.77 -7.12 -18.74
N GLU A 197 -63.33 -6.32 -19.71
CA GLU A 197 -63.85 -6.35 -21.08
C GLU A 197 -63.61 -7.71 -21.74
N MET A 198 -62.45 -8.34 -21.54
CA MET A 198 -62.15 -9.68 -22.06
C MET A 198 -62.99 -10.77 -21.38
N GLU A 199 -63.31 -10.63 -20.09
CA GLU A 199 -64.26 -11.50 -19.39
C GLU A 199 -65.69 -11.31 -19.89
N LEU A 200 -66.10 -10.07 -20.18
CA LEU A 200 -67.40 -9.75 -20.77
C LEU A 200 -67.54 -10.32 -22.19
N ILE A 201 -66.55 -10.12 -23.05
CA ILE A 201 -66.48 -10.74 -24.39
C ILE A 201 -66.50 -12.28 -24.28
N ALA A 202 -65.82 -12.87 -23.30
CA ALA A 202 -65.85 -14.31 -23.07
C ALA A 202 -67.23 -14.81 -22.62
N PHE A 203 -67.94 -14.03 -21.80
CA PHE A 203 -69.33 -14.29 -21.39
C PHE A 203 -70.28 -14.19 -22.59
N GLU A 204 -70.23 -13.10 -23.37
CA GLU A 204 -71.03 -12.91 -24.58
C GLU A 204 -70.78 -14.03 -25.60
N LYS A 205 -69.52 -14.40 -25.83
CA LYS A 205 -69.16 -15.52 -26.71
C LYS A 205 -69.75 -16.84 -26.21
N LYS A 206 -69.75 -17.08 -24.89
CA LYS A 206 -70.36 -18.28 -24.29
C LYS A 206 -71.89 -18.27 -24.45
N GLN A 207 -72.54 -17.11 -24.29
CA GLN A 207 -73.97 -16.91 -24.52
C GLN A 207 -74.34 -17.11 -26.00
N LEU A 208 -73.58 -16.54 -26.94
CA LEU A 208 -73.73 -16.74 -28.38
C LEU A 208 -73.57 -18.21 -28.78
N ILE A 209 -72.57 -18.92 -28.22
CA ILE A 209 -72.41 -20.37 -28.44
C ILE A 209 -73.60 -21.16 -27.88
N GLN A 210 -74.17 -20.76 -26.74
CA GLN A 210 -75.39 -21.39 -26.21
C GLN A 210 -76.62 -21.12 -27.09
N GLN A 211 -76.81 -19.88 -27.56
CA GLN A 211 -77.88 -19.51 -28.49
C GLN A 211 -77.74 -20.24 -29.83
N TRP A 212 -76.52 -20.34 -30.37
CA TRP A 212 -76.23 -21.08 -31.60
C TRP A 212 -76.43 -22.59 -31.44
N LYS A 213 -76.06 -23.18 -30.31
CA LYS A 213 -76.39 -24.58 -30.01
C LYS A 213 -77.90 -24.79 -29.88
N ALA A 214 -78.63 -23.85 -29.28
CA ALA A 214 -80.08 -23.91 -29.19
C ALA A 214 -80.76 -23.78 -30.56
N SER A 215 -80.29 -22.87 -31.43
CA SER A 215 -80.81 -22.75 -32.79
C SER A 215 -80.46 -23.96 -33.66
N LEU A 216 -79.27 -24.56 -33.49
CA LEU A 216 -78.90 -25.83 -34.12
C LEU A 216 -79.82 -26.98 -33.69
N VAL A 217 -80.11 -27.12 -32.39
CA VAL A 217 -81.07 -28.13 -31.89
C VAL A 217 -82.50 -27.86 -32.38
N GLN A 218 -82.89 -26.59 -32.58
CA GLN A 218 -84.16 -26.28 -33.24
C GLN A 218 -84.12 -26.57 -34.75
N LEU A 219 -82.97 -26.46 -35.41
CA LEU A 219 -82.79 -26.84 -36.81
C LEU A 219 -82.94 -28.36 -36.96
N THR A 220 -82.20 -29.15 -36.17
CA THR A 220 -82.30 -30.62 -36.23
C THR A 220 -83.72 -31.11 -35.94
N ARG A 221 -84.45 -30.48 -35.01
CA ARG A 221 -85.88 -30.77 -34.78
C ARG A 221 -86.78 -30.41 -35.96
N ARG A 222 -86.45 -29.35 -36.71
CA ARG A 222 -87.16 -29.00 -37.96
C ARG A 222 -86.82 -30.00 -39.07
N ASP A 223 -85.56 -30.44 -39.17
CA ASP A 223 -85.12 -31.44 -40.14
C ASP A 223 -85.72 -32.83 -39.83
N GLU A 224 -85.84 -33.21 -38.55
CA GLU A 224 -86.57 -34.40 -38.09
C GLU A 224 -88.06 -34.32 -38.45
N ALA A 225 -88.70 -33.17 -38.21
CA ALA A 225 -90.10 -32.94 -38.57
C ALA A 225 -90.31 -32.92 -40.09
N LEU A 226 -89.37 -32.35 -40.86
CA LEU A 226 -89.40 -32.35 -42.32
C LEU A 226 -89.18 -33.76 -42.87
N SER A 227 -88.23 -34.52 -42.32
CA SER A 227 -88.01 -35.93 -42.64
C SER A 227 -89.28 -36.75 -42.41
N ALA A 228 -89.92 -36.62 -41.24
CA ALA A 228 -91.20 -37.26 -40.94
C ALA A 228 -92.30 -36.84 -41.93
N ALA A 229 -92.40 -35.55 -42.27
CA ALA A 229 -93.36 -35.05 -43.27
C ALA A 229 -93.07 -35.56 -44.70
N THR A 230 -91.80 -35.76 -45.06
CA THR A 230 -91.44 -36.37 -46.35
C THR A 230 -91.72 -37.87 -46.38
N GLN A 231 -91.58 -38.58 -45.25
CA GLN A 231 -91.95 -39.99 -45.14
C GLN A 231 -93.47 -40.17 -45.23
N THR A 232 -94.28 -39.35 -44.56
CA THR A 232 -95.75 -39.40 -44.72
C THR A 232 -96.19 -39.00 -46.13
N LEU A 233 -95.52 -38.03 -46.76
CA LEU A 233 -95.76 -37.69 -48.17
C LEU A 233 -95.37 -38.83 -49.12
N GLN A 234 -94.28 -39.55 -48.85
CA GLN A 234 -93.90 -40.74 -49.62
C GLN A 234 -94.91 -41.88 -49.45
N ALA A 235 -95.37 -42.15 -48.23
CA ALA A 235 -96.43 -43.12 -47.95
C ALA A 235 -97.72 -42.77 -48.71
N ALA A 236 -98.20 -41.52 -48.61
CA ALA A 236 -99.38 -41.05 -49.35
C ALA A 236 -99.20 -41.10 -50.88
N ARG A 237 -97.97 -40.94 -51.40
CA ARG A 237 -97.65 -41.14 -52.83
C ARG A 237 -97.65 -42.61 -53.23
N MET A 238 -97.29 -43.53 -52.34
CA MET A 238 -97.40 -44.96 -52.57
C MET A 238 -98.87 -45.39 -52.55
N GLU A 239 -99.65 -44.96 -51.57
CA GLU A 239 -101.10 -45.17 -51.52
C GLU A 239 -101.81 -44.63 -52.77
N LEU A 240 -101.45 -43.42 -53.23
CA LEU A 240 -101.97 -42.88 -54.51
C LEU A 240 -101.59 -43.74 -55.72
N ARG A 241 -100.39 -44.32 -55.73
CA ARG A 241 -99.93 -45.20 -56.81
C ARG A 241 -100.67 -46.53 -56.77
N ASP A 242 -100.91 -47.09 -55.59
CA ASP A 242 -101.65 -48.33 -55.40
C ASP A 242 -103.12 -48.13 -55.83
N LEU A 243 -103.78 -47.08 -55.34
CA LEU A 243 -105.11 -46.65 -55.81
C LEU A 243 -105.15 -46.42 -57.33
N GLN A 244 -104.08 -45.89 -57.93
CA GLN A 244 -104.03 -45.70 -59.38
C GLN A 244 -103.86 -47.05 -60.12
N THR A 245 -103.16 -48.03 -59.55
CA THR A 245 -103.16 -49.41 -60.10
C THR A 245 -104.50 -50.12 -59.94
N GLU A 246 -105.24 -49.87 -58.86
CA GLU A 246 -106.63 -50.34 -58.68
C GLU A 246 -107.57 -49.68 -59.70
N ILE A 247 -107.44 -48.37 -59.94
CA ILE A 247 -108.17 -47.64 -60.99
C ILE A 247 -107.85 -48.21 -62.39
N ASP A 248 -106.59 -48.52 -62.69
CA ASP A 248 -106.23 -49.09 -63.98
C ASP A 248 -106.58 -50.60 -64.08
N GLY A 249 -106.74 -51.29 -62.95
CA GLY A 249 -107.33 -52.64 -62.86
C GLY A 249 -108.83 -52.63 -63.16
N THR A 250 -109.59 -51.82 -62.42
CA THR A 250 -111.03 -51.64 -62.62
C THR A 250 -111.38 -51.09 -64.01
N LYS A 251 -110.54 -50.23 -64.62
CA LYS A 251 -110.67 -49.86 -66.04
C LYS A 251 -110.49 -51.04 -66.99
N ARG A 252 -109.54 -51.94 -66.73
CA ARG A 252 -109.33 -53.16 -67.54
C ARG A 252 -110.52 -54.12 -67.40
N GLU A 253 -111.05 -54.28 -66.19
CA GLU A 253 -112.28 -55.05 -65.95
C GLU A 253 -113.49 -54.42 -66.66
N ALA A 254 -113.66 -53.10 -66.58
CA ALA A 254 -114.73 -52.38 -67.27
C ALA A 254 -114.62 -52.46 -68.81
N LEU A 255 -113.40 -52.52 -69.36
CA LEU A 255 -113.17 -52.79 -70.79
C LEU A 255 -113.48 -54.24 -71.16
N GLY A 256 -113.17 -55.20 -70.29
CA GLY A 256 -113.57 -56.60 -70.44
C GLY A 256 -115.10 -56.73 -70.49
N VAL A 257 -115.81 -56.18 -69.51
CA VAL A 257 -117.28 -56.17 -69.45
C VAL A 257 -117.89 -55.45 -70.66
N LYS A 258 -117.24 -54.42 -71.22
CA LYS A 258 -117.68 -53.80 -72.48
C LYS A 258 -117.51 -54.73 -73.68
N ALA A 259 -116.36 -55.41 -73.82
CA ALA A 259 -116.13 -56.36 -74.91
C ALA A 259 -117.10 -57.56 -74.82
N ASP A 260 -117.38 -58.05 -73.61
CA ASP A 260 -118.39 -59.09 -73.37
C ASP A 260 -119.79 -58.60 -73.78
N ASN A 261 -120.17 -57.38 -73.42
CA ASN A 261 -121.45 -56.78 -73.80
C ASN A 261 -121.56 -56.54 -75.32
N GLU A 262 -120.49 -56.10 -75.98
CA GLU A 262 -120.42 -56.01 -77.45
C GLU A 262 -120.59 -57.40 -78.10
N SER A 263 -120.00 -58.46 -77.53
CA SER A 263 -120.21 -59.84 -78.00
C SER A 263 -121.66 -60.30 -77.83
N LEU A 264 -122.31 -59.94 -76.71
CA LEU A 264 -123.72 -60.23 -76.45
C LEU A 264 -124.65 -59.45 -77.39
N VAL A 265 -124.31 -58.22 -77.75
CA VAL A 265 -125.02 -57.43 -78.78
C VAL A 265 -124.91 -58.11 -80.15
N VAL A 266 -123.73 -58.61 -80.53
CA VAL A 266 -123.56 -59.37 -81.79
C VAL A 266 -124.38 -60.67 -81.78
N VAL A 267 -124.46 -61.37 -80.64
CA VAL A 267 -125.32 -62.56 -80.48
C VAL A 267 -126.80 -62.19 -80.57
N ARG A 268 -127.25 -61.12 -79.90
CA ARG A 268 -128.63 -60.59 -80.01
C ARG A 268 -128.98 -60.27 -81.45
N ASP A 269 -128.11 -59.56 -82.17
CA ASP A 269 -128.37 -59.14 -83.56
C ASP A 269 -128.32 -60.31 -84.54
N ARG A 270 -127.71 -61.43 -84.17
CA ARG A 270 -127.84 -62.69 -84.90
C ARG A 270 -129.20 -63.35 -84.60
N LEU A 271 -129.56 -63.49 -83.32
CA LEU A 271 -130.82 -64.10 -82.90
C LEU A 271 -132.04 -63.36 -83.46
N ALA A 272 -132.04 -62.02 -83.47
CA ALA A 272 -133.11 -61.22 -84.06
C ALA A 272 -133.27 -61.43 -85.58
N ARG A 273 -132.19 -61.75 -86.30
CA ARG A 273 -132.24 -62.14 -87.73
C ARG A 273 -132.75 -63.56 -87.92
N GLU A 274 -132.41 -64.48 -87.00
CA GLU A 274 -132.94 -65.84 -86.99
C GLU A 274 -134.45 -65.83 -86.66
N GLU A 275 -134.90 -64.99 -85.72
CA GLU A 275 -136.31 -64.73 -85.37
C GLU A 275 -137.10 -64.18 -86.56
N GLN A 276 -136.61 -63.12 -87.22
CA GLN A 276 -137.25 -62.56 -88.42
C GLN A 276 -137.39 -63.60 -89.56
N GLY A 277 -136.37 -64.44 -89.77
CA GLY A 277 -136.44 -65.52 -90.76
C GLY A 277 -137.43 -66.64 -90.40
N LEU A 278 -137.68 -66.88 -89.11
CA LEU A 278 -138.69 -67.82 -88.65
C LEU A 278 -140.11 -67.26 -88.83
N ASP A 279 -140.33 -65.97 -88.58
CA ASP A 279 -141.63 -65.31 -88.83
C ASP A 279 -142.02 -65.34 -90.33
N GLU A 280 -141.05 -65.11 -91.23
CA GLU A 280 -141.27 -65.22 -92.69
C GLU A 280 -141.64 -66.67 -93.10
N ALA A 281 -140.99 -67.68 -92.50
CA ALA A 281 -141.32 -69.09 -92.74
C ALA A 281 -142.69 -69.49 -92.17
N ILE A 282 -143.07 -68.98 -91.00
CA ILE A 282 -144.40 -69.19 -90.41
C ILE A 282 -145.48 -68.57 -91.33
N GLY A 283 -145.23 -67.38 -91.88
CA GLY A 283 -146.14 -66.75 -92.85
C GLY A 283 -146.40 -67.60 -94.10
N GLN A 284 -145.38 -68.27 -94.64
CA GLN A 284 -145.53 -69.21 -95.75
C GLN A 284 -146.37 -70.45 -95.37
N VAL A 285 -146.07 -71.06 -94.22
CA VAL A 285 -146.79 -72.26 -93.75
C VAL A 285 -148.28 -71.98 -93.50
N VAL A 286 -148.65 -70.77 -93.05
CA VAL A 286 -150.06 -70.38 -92.90
C VAL A 286 -150.77 -70.28 -94.26
N ALA A 287 -150.13 -69.67 -95.27
CA ALA A 287 -150.70 -69.58 -96.61
C ALA A 287 -150.91 -70.96 -97.26
N ASP A 288 -149.95 -71.88 -97.08
CA ASP A 288 -150.06 -73.26 -97.56
C ASP A 288 -151.19 -74.04 -96.84
N CYS A 289 -151.39 -73.81 -95.54
CA CYS A 289 -152.50 -74.43 -94.78
C CYS A 289 -153.88 -74.02 -95.32
N GLU A 290 -154.07 -72.74 -95.64
CA GLU A 290 -155.34 -72.25 -96.20
C GLU A 290 -155.63 -72.89 -97.57
N ALA A 291 -154.62 -73.00 -98.45
CA ALA A 291 -154.74 -73.63 -99.76
C ALA A 291 -155.11 -75.12 -99.68
N VAL A 292 -154.50 -75.88 -98.76
CA VAL A 292 -154.81 -77.31 -98.56
C VAL A 292 -156.22 -77.51 -97.99
N SER A 293 -156.70 -76.62 -97.11
CA SER A 293 -158.06 -76.70 -96.55
C SER A 293 -159.15 -76.61 -97.63
N ALA A 294 -158.94 -75.77 -98.64
CA ALA A 294 -159.87 -75.59 -99.75
C ALA A 294 -159.92 -76.82 -100.68
N GLN A 295 -158.81 -77.55 -100.84
CA GLN A 295 -158.75 -78.78 -101.63
C GLN A 295 -159.40 -79.97 -100.91
N PHE A 296 -159.24 -80.06 -99.59
CA PHE A 296 -159.81 -81.15 -98.77
C PHE A 296 -161.35 -81.19 -98.84
N ALA A 297 -162.01 -80.03 -98.78
CA ALA A 297 -163.46 -79.91 -98.86
C ALA A 297 -164.07 -80.39 -100.20
N LEU A 298 -163.26 -80.45 -101.26
CA LEU A 298 -163.68 -80.88 -102.61
C LEU A 298 -163.52 -82.39 -102.80
N LEU A 299 -162.42 -82.96 -102.28
CA LEU A 299 -162.15 -84.41 -102.29
C LEU A 299 -163.09 -85.21 -101.36
N GLN A 300 -163.52 -84.63 -100.24
CA GLN A 300 -164.42 -85.30 -99.30
C GLN A 300 -165.81 -85.59 -99.90
N ARG A 301 -166.23 -84.88 -100.96
CA ARG A 301 -167.45 -85.17 -101.73
C ARG A 301 -167.29 -86.25 -102.80
N SER A 302 -166.07 -86.54 -103.26
CA SER A 302 -165.82 -87.62 -104.25
C SER A 302 -165.58 -88.99 -103.61
N MET A 303 -165.02 -89.03 -102.40
CA MET A 303 -164.61 -90.29 -101.75
C MET A 303 -165.78 -91.22 -101.40
N VAL A 304 -166.93 -90.67 -100.98
CA VAL A 304 -168.13 -91.44 -100.61
C VAL A 304 -168.71 -92.24 -101.80
N HIS A 305 -168.39 -91.87 -103.05
CA HIS A 305 -168.86 -92.59 -104.23
C HIS A 305 -167.95 -93.77 -104.64
N THR A 306 -166.69 -93.81 -104.14
CA THR A 306 -165.69 -94.80 -104.55
C THR A 306 -165.54 -95.97 -103.58
N GLU A 307 -165.96 -95.82 -102.32
CA GLU A 307 -165.86 -96.87 -101.29
C GLU A 307 -166.79 -98.08 -101.55
N GLU A 308 -167.79 -97.97 -102.43
CA GLU A 308 -168.67 -99.09 -102.79
C GLU A 308 -168.09 -100.05 -103.86
N GLU A 309 -167.06 -99.64 -104.63
CA GLU A 309 -166.48 -100.49 -105.70
C GLU A 309 -165.28 -101.33 -105.27
N GLU A 310 -164.47 -100.85 -104.31
CA GLU A 310 -163.17 -101.46 -103.97
C GLU A 310 -163.28 -102.87 -103.36
N ALA A 311 -164.43 -103.20 -102.75
CA ALA A 311 -164.72 -104.52 -102.19
C ALA A 311 -164.63 -105.69 -103.21
N LYS A 312 -164.62 -105.41 -104.52
CA LYS A 312 -164.50 -106.43 -105.58
C LYS A 312 -163.07 -106.82 -105.95
N VAL A 313 -162.07 -105.96 -105.70
CA VAL A 313 -160.72 -106.10 -106.31
C VAL A 313 -159.77 -106.99 -105.50
N ALA A 314 -160.10 -107.29 -104.23
CA ALA A 314 -159.29 -108.14 -103.35
C ALA A 314 -159.11 -109.61 -103.82
N GLY A 315 -159.75 -110.03 -104.91
CA GLY A 315 -159.69 -111.41 -105.42
C GLY A 315 -158.50 -111.75 -106.33
N GLU A 316 -157.91 -110.78 -107.03
CA GLU A 316 -157.13 -111.09 -108.26
C GLU A 316 -155.60 -111.08 -108.09
N ALA A 317 -155.05 -110.41 -107.07
CA ALA A 317 -153.59 -110.25 -106.90
C ALA A 317 -152.85 -111.50 -106.37
N LYS A 318 -153.54 -112.64 -106.20
CA LYS A 318 -152.95 -113.91 -105.72
C LYS A 318 -152.18 -114.68 -106.81
N GLY A 319 -152.21 -114.22 -108.07
CA GLY A 319 -151.75 -115.00 -109.23
C GLY A 319 -150.33 -114.75 -109.75
N SER A 320 -149.57 -113.77 -109.23
CA SER A 320 -148.36 -113.26 -109.92
C SER A 320 -147.02 -113.46 -109.19
N GLY A 321 -146.98 -114.25 -108.10
CA GLY A 321 -145.76 -114.51 -107.33
C GLY A 321 -144.99 -115.78 -107.74
N ASP A 322 -145.71 -116.88 -107.97
CA ASP A 322 -145.18 -118.25 -108.06
C ASP A 322 -144.25 -118.50 -109.28
N SER A 323 -144.19 -117.56 -110.23
CA SER A 323 -143.41 -117.68 -111.46
C SER A 323 -141.90 -117.42 -111.31
N LEU A 324 -141.42 -116.94 -110.16
CA LEU A 324 -139.96 -116.78 -109.90
C LEU A 324 -139.34 -117.91 -109.07
N GLU A 325 -140.15 -118.83 -108.55
CA GLU A 325 -139.68 -119.97 -107.75
C GLU A 325 -138.98 -121.06 -108.61
N GLN A 326 -139.23 -121.07 -109.93
CA GLN A 326 -138.81 -122.14 -110.85
C GLN A 326 -137.39 -122.02 -111.45
N LEU A 327 -136.61 -120.95 -111.22
CA LEU A 327 -135.29 -120.78 -111.87
C LEU A 327 -134.06 -120.87 -110.94
N ALA A 328 -134.21 -120.79 -109.62
CA ALA A 328 -133.08 -120.94 -108.68
C ALA A 328 -133.08 -122.29 -107.92
N GLN A 329 -134.20 -123.03 -107.88
CA GLN A 329 -134.28 -124.29 -107.13
C GLN A 329 -133.49 -125.46 -107.73
N ASN A 330 -133.04 -125.36 -108.99
CA ASN A 330 -132.27 -126.43 -109.67
C ASN A 330 -130.74 -126.26 -109.63
N ILE A 331 -130.23 -125.10 -109.17
CA ILE A 331 -128.80 -124.85 -108.92
C ILE A 331 -128.72 -124.08 -107.58
N GLN A 332 -128.35 -124.68 -106.44
CA GLN A 332 -127.52 -125.87 -106.29
C GLN A 332 -127.85 -126.63 -104.98
N ILE A 333 -128.89 -127.47 -105.06
CA ILE A 333 -129.14 -128.58 -104.11
C ILE A 333 -127.88 -129.43 -103.88
N VAL A 334 -126.96 -129.47 -104.87
CA VAL A 334 -125.67 -130.16 -104.81
C VAL A 334 -124.62 -129.52 -103.87
N THR A 335 -124.75 -128.26 -103.42
CA THR A 335 -123.79 -127.67 -102.44
C THR A 335 -124.29 -127.58 -101.01
N VAL A 336 -125.55 -127.93 -100.74
CA VAL A 336 -125.97 -128.38 -99.40
C VAL A 336 -125.36 -129.76 -99.10
N GLU A 337 -125.14 -130.59 -100.12
CA GLU A 337 -124.41 -131.86 -99.98
C GLU A 337 -122.89 -131.66 -99.79
N ARG A 338 -122.30 -130.64 -100.45
CA ARG A 338 -120.89 -130.25 -100.21
C ARG A 338 -120.61 -129.96 -98.73
N MET A 339 -121.49 -129.22 -98.04
CA MET A 339 -121.31 -128.96 -96.60
C MET A 339 -121.39 -130.22 -95.73
N LYS A 340 -122.07 -131.29 -96.18
CA LYS A 340 -122.08 -132.58 -95.47
C LYS A 340 -120.83 -133.43 -95.70
N ILE A 341 -119.97 -133.09 -96.66
CA ILE A 341 -118.65 -133.72 -96.85
C ILE A 341 -117.53 -132.86 -96.24
N GLU A 342 -117.64 -131.53 -96.33
CA GLU A 342 -116.72 -130.58 -95.66
C GLU A 342 -117.02 -130.33 -94.16
N GLN A 343 -118.09 -130.93 -93.61
CA GLN A 343 -118.20 -131.23 -92.16
C GLN A 343 -118.15 -132.74 -91.85
N ARG A 344 -117.63 -133.56 -92.79
CA ARG A 344 -117.23 -134.96 -92.54
C ARG A 344 -115.72 -135.16 -92.41
N ILE A 345 -114.93 -134.28 -93.03
CA ILE A 345 -113.80 -133.69 -92.31
C ILE A 345 -114.49 -132.65 -91.41
N LEU A 346 -114.39 -132.71 -90.09
CA LEU A 346 -113.31 -131.98 -89.45
C LEU A 346 -113.05 -130.64 -90.21
N ALA A 347 -113.45 -129.47 -89.71
CA ALA A 347 -113.47 -129.14 -88.30
C ALA A 347 -112.16 -129.64 -87.62
N ALA A 348 -112.04 -129.67 -86.31
CA ALA A 348 -112.67 -128.72 -85.41
C ALA A 348 -111.67 -127.60 -85.03
N ARG A 349 -110.56 -127.43 -85.77
CA ARG A 349 -109.30 -127.08 -85.06
C ARG A 349 -108.10 -126.41 -85.74
N SER A 350 -108.18 -125.75 -86.92
CA SER A 350 -106.95 -125.13 -87.49
C SER A 350 -107.03 -123.79 -88.24
N ALA A 351 -108.18 -123.27 -88.68
CA ALA A 351 -108.21 -122.11 -89.58
C ALA A 351 -109.10 -120.94 -89.10
N SER A 352 -108.50 -120.00 -88.35
CA SER A 352 -108.90 -118.57 -88.30
C SER A 352 -107.80 -117.76 -87.59
N MET A 353 -106.86 -117.17 -88.33
CA MET A 353 -105.77 -116.36 -87.76
C MET A 353 -105.17 -115.36 -88.76
N THR A 354 -104.40 -114.42 -88.19
CA THR A 354 -103.49 -113.43 -88.81
C THR A 354 -104.14 -112.26 -89.59
N VAL A 355 -103.74 -110.98 -89.43
CA VAL A 355 -102.63 -110.34 -88.67
C VAL A 355 -103.11 -109.02 -88.04
N THR A 356 -102.83 -108.74 -86.75
CA THR A 356 -103.12 -107.40 -86.19
C THR A 356 -102.24 -106.91 -85.02
N LYS A 357 -102.06 -105.58 -84.99
CA LYS A 357 -101.96 -104.67 -83.82
C LYS A 357 -100.65 -104.46 -83.05
N ALA A 358 -99.63 -105.34 -83.12
CA ALA A 358 -98.38 -105.08 -82.39
C ALA A 358 -97.52 -103.93 -83.00
N VAL A 359 -97.40 -103.88 -84.33
CA VAL A 359 -96.43 -102.98 -85.02
C VAL A 359 -96.84 -101.49 -84.96
N ARG A 360 -98.14 -101.17 -84.94
CA ARG A 360 -98.61 -99.77 -85.00
C ARG A 360 -98.34 -98.95 -83.73
N ASN A 361 -98.22 -99.58 -82.55
CA ASN A 361 -97.93 -98.85 -81.31
C ASN A 361 -96.43 -98.56 -81.13
N LEU A 362 -95.54 -99.48 -81.51
CA LEU A 362 -94.08 -99.25 -81.47
C LEU A 362 -93.67 -98.12 -82.42
N GLN A 363 -94.27 -98.04 -83.61
CA GLN A 363 -93.98 -96.99 -84.59
C GLN A 363 -94.37 -95.58 -84.09
N LYS A 364 -95.48 -95.45 -83.33
CA LYS A 364 -95.87 -94.18 -82.70
C LYS A 364 -94.90 -93.74 -81.59
N GLN A 365 -94.38 -94.67 -80.80
CA GLN A 365 -93.41 -94.34 -79.73
C GLN A 365 -92.03 -93.99 -80.31
N ALA A 366 -91.59 -94.65 -81.37
CA ALA A 366 -90.34 -94.33 -82.06
C ALA A 366 -90.35 -92.93 -82.71
N LEU A 367 -91.47 -92.52 -83.30
CA LEU A 367 -91.64 -91.16 -83.86
C LEU A 367 -91.58 -90.08 -82.77
N ALA A 368 -92.31 -90.26 -81.67
CA ALA A 368 -92.33 -89.29 -80.57
C ALA A 368 -90.95 -89.10 -79.90
N VAL A 369 -90.11 -90.15 -79.85
CA VAL A 369 -88.71 -90.01 -79.38
C VAL A 369 -87.86 -89.27 -80.40
N LYS A 370 -88.05 -89.53 -81.71
CA LYS A 370 -87.33 -88.81 -82.77
C LYS A 370 -87.68 -87.33 -82.85
N GLU A 371 -88.96 -86.99 -82.71
CA GLU A 371 -89.43 -85.60 -82.64
C GLU A 371 -88.79 -84.89 -81.44
N ARG A 372 -88.76 -85.51 -80.25
CA ARG A 372 -88.08 -84.96 -79.07
C ARG A 372 -86.56 -84.81 -79.21
N THR A 373 -85.88 -85.71 -79.90
CA THR A 373 -84.45 -85.52 -80.20
C THR A 373 -84.25 -84.37 -81.17
N HIS A 374 -85.12 -84.21 -82.18
CA HIS A 374 -85.00 -83.13 -83.15
C HIS A 374 -85.38 -81.77 -82.55
N GLU A 375 -86.39 -81.69 -81.67
CA GLU A 375 -86.66 -80.51 -80.84
C GLU A 375 -85.43 -80.14 -80.01
N LYS A 376 -84.77 -81.11 -79.39
CA LYS A 376 -83.57 -80.83 -78.59
C LYS A 376 -82.37 -80.40 -79.43
N GLU A 377 -82.13 -81.02 -80.59
CA GLU A 377 -81.12 -80.60 -81.57
C GLU A 377 -81.41 -79.17 -82.07
N ILE A 378 -82.67 -78.82 -82.33
CA ILE A 378 -83.10 -77.46 -82.68
C ILE A 378 -82.85 -76.50 -81.52
N THR A 379 -83.17 -76.85 -80.27
CA THR A 379 -82.86 -75.98 -79.12
C THR A 379 -81.36 -75.83 -78.88
N GLN A 380 -80.55 -76.87 -79.13
CA GLN A 380 -79.10 -76.80 -79.04
C GLN A 380 -78.53 -75.90 -80.14
N ALA A 381 -78.97 -76.07 -81.39
CA ALA A 381 -78.60 -75.18 -82.49
C ALA A 381 -79.09 -73.74 -82.26
N HIS A 382 -80.23 -73.55 -81.59
CA HIS A 382 -80.72 -72.23 -81.21
C HIS A 382 -79.85 -71.61 -80.12
N LEU A 383 -79.49 -72.34 -79.06
CA LEU A 383 -78.58 -71.89 -78.00
C LEU A 383 -77.15 -71.63 -78.52
N GLU A 384 -76.64 -72.43 -79.44
CA GLU A 384 -75.34 -72.19 -80.09
C GLU A 384 -75.39 -70.94 -80.98
N ASN A 385 -76.52 -70.68 -81.67
CA ASN A 385 -76.75 -69.43 -82.39
C ASN A 385 -76.96 -68.23 -81.46
N GLU A 386 -77.63 -68.37 -80.32
CA GLU A 386 -77.75 -67.30 -79.32
C GLU A 386 -76.40 -67.01 -78.67
N LEU A 387 -75.59 -68.02 -78.40
CA LEU A 387 -74.25 -67.86 -77.82
C LEU A 387 -73.27 -67.23 -78.83
N SER A 388 -73.38 -67.57 -80.13
CA SER A 388 -72.64 -66.89 -81.19
C SER A 388 -73.14 -65.46 -81.42
N ARG A 389 -74.44 -65.21 -81.31
CA ARG A 389 -75.04 -63.86 -81.35
C ARG A 389 -74.60 -63.01 -80.16
N ILE A 390 -74.60 -63.53 -78.94
CA ILE A 390 -74.08 -62.84 -77.75
C ILE A 390 -72.56 -62.58 -77.90
N ARG A 391 -71.81 -63.48 -78.55
CA ARG A 391 -70.39 -63.28 -78.88
C ARG A 391 -70.20 -62.15 -79.90
N VAL A 392 -71.07 -62.04 -80.90
CA VAL A 392 -71.11 -60.93 -81.86
C VAL A 392 -71.54 -59.65 -81.15
N ASP A 393 -72.57 -59.66 -80.32
CA ASP A 393 -73.06 -58.50 -79.58
C ASP A 393 -72.00 -57.99 -78.58
N THR A 394 -71.25 -58.87 -77.91
CA THR A 394 -70.12 -58.45 -77.05
C THR A 394 -68.99 -57.82 -77.85
N LEU A 395 -68.55 -58.45 -78.96
CA LEU A 395 -67.57 -57.85 -79.88
C LEU A 395 -68.07 -56.54 -80.50
N ASN A 396 -69.37 -56.41 -80.74
CA ASN A 396 -70.01 -55.20 -81.24
C ASN A 396 -70.07 -54.12 -80.16
N THR A 397 -70.32 -54.46 -78.89
CA THR A 397 -70.21 -53.51 -77.77
C THR A 397 -68.77 -53.09 -77.48
N ASP A 398 -67.78 -53.97 -77.67
CA ASP A 398 -66.36 -53.61 -77.53
C ASP A 398 -65.89 -52.75 -78.70
N ALA A 399 -66.30 -53.06 -79.93
CA ALA A 399 -66.11 -52.19 -81.08
C ALA A 399 -66.80 -50.83 -80.88
N HIS A 400 -68.03 -50.80 -80.41
CA HIS A 400 -68.78 -49.58 -80.11
C HIS A 400 -68.17 -48.80 -78.93
N ASN A 401 -67.55 -49.46 -77.94
CA ASN A 401 -66.79 -48.79 -76.88
C ASN A 401 -65.48 -48.21 -77.40
N SER A 402 -64.79 -48.90 -78.32
CA SER A 402 -63.61 -48.36 -79.00
C SER A 402 -63.97 -47.16 -79.89
N GLN A 403 -65.09 -47.25 -80.62
CA GLN A 403 -65.63 -46.18 -81.45
C GLN A 403 -66.20 -45.03 -80.61
N LEU A 404 -66.73 -45.30 -79.41
CA LEU A 404 -67.09 -44.27 -78.43
C LEU A 404 -65.87 -43.56 -77.85
N ARG A 405 -64.74 -44.26 -77.65
CA ARG A 405 -63.47 -43.64 -77.25
C ARG A 405 -62.88 -42.80 -78.36
N GLU A 406 -62.85 -43.31 -79.60
CA GLU A 406 -62.39 -42.57 -80.78
C GLU A 406 -63.28 -41.36 -81.08
N THR A 407 -64.61 -41.49 -80.92
CA THR A 407 -65.51 -40.33 -81.02
C THR A 407 -65.40 -39.40 -79.81
N LEU A 408 -65.10 -39.86 -78.59
CA LEU A 408 -64.76 -38.98 -77.46
C LEU A 408 -63.47 -38.20 -77.72
N GLU A 409 -62.42 -38.86 -78.20
CA GLU A 409 -61.13 -38.24 -78.52
C GLU A 409 -61.28 -37.28 -79.71
N GLY A 410 -62.09 -37.64 -80.71
CA GLY A 410 -62.52 -36.77 -81.80
C GLY A 410 -63.45 -35.63 -81.36
N MET A 411 -64.27 -35.81 -80.32
CA MET A 411 -65.09 -34.76 -79.70
C MET A 411 -64.21 -33.81 -78.87
N VAL A 412 -63.19 -34.31 -78.19
CA VAL A 412 -62.17 -33.51 -77.47
C VAL A 412 -61.29 -32.74 -78.47
N GLY A 413 -60.93 -33.36 -79.59
CA GLY A 413 -60.27 -32.68 -80.71
C GLY A 413 -61.15 -31.59 -81.32
N LYS A 414 -62.43 -31.90 -81.57
CA LYS A 414 -63.43 -30.92 -82.03
C LYS A 414 -63.64 -29.80 -81.03
N LEU A 415 -63.73 -30.10 -79.73
CA LEU A 415 -63.80 -29.10 -78.65
C LEU A 415 -62.57 -28.21 -78.66
N LYS A 416 -61.34 -28.74 -78.76
CA LYS A 416 -60.14 -27.90 -78.92
C LYS A 416 -60.19 -27.02 -80.17
N THR A 417 -60.60 -27.54 -81.33
CA THR A 417 -60.77 -26.71 -82.53
C THR A 417 -61.91 -25.71 -82.40
N GLN A 418 -62.96 -26.04 -81.63
CA GLN A 418 -64.03 -25.12 -81.30
C GLN A 418 -63.62 -24.11 -80.24
N ASP A 419 -62.71 -24.41 -79.33
CA ASP A 419 -62.12 -23.47 -78.36
C ASP A 419 -61.18 -22.51 -79.08
N GLU A 420 -60.41 -22.97 -80.07
CA GLU A 420 -59.65 -22.12 -80.98
C GLU A 420 -60.57 -21.28 -81.89
N LEU A 421 -61.69 -21.84 -82.35
CA LEU A 421 -62.70 -21.12 -83.11
C LEU A 421 -63.47 -20.14 -82.23
N ILE A 422 -63.70 -20.45 -80.95
CA ILE A 422 -64.27 -19.58 -79.92
C ILE A 422 -63.26 -18.50 -79.55
N ALA A 423 -61.95 -18.76 -79.52
CA ALA A 423 -60.94 -17.74 -79.33
C ALA A 423 -60.91 -16.76 -80.53
N LYS A 424 -60.98 -17.29 -81.76
CA LYS A 424 -61.17 -16.47 -82.98
C LYS A 424 -62.49 -15.71 -82.95
N TYR A 425 -63.60 -16.34 -82.58
CA TYR A 425 -64.88 -15.69 -82.44
C TYR A 425 -64.94 -14.75 -81.23
N GLN A 426 -64.15 -14.91 -80.18
CA GLN A 426 -64.03 -13.93 -79.08
C GLN A 426 -63.21 -12.73 -79.53
N GLN A 427 -62.20 -12.92 -80.38
CA GLN A 427 -61.48 -11.83 -81.03
C GLN A 427 -62.36 -11.10 -82.06
N GLU A 428 -63.13 -11.83 -82.87
CA GLU A 428 -64.15 -11.25 -83.75
C GLU A 428 -65.32 -10.65 -82.96
N ILE A 429 -65.74 -11.19 -81.82
CA ILE A 429 -66.76 -10.60 -80.94
C ILE A 429 -66.22 -9.34 -80.28
N ARG A 430 -64.93 -9.25 -79.94
CA ARG A 430 -64.32 -7.99 -79.51
C ARG A 430 -64.34 -6.96 -80.64
N GLN A 431 -63.87 -7.31 -81.84
CA GLN A 431 -63.92 -6.40 -82.99
C GLN A 431 -65.36 -6.03 -83.40
N ARG A 432 -66.30 -6.98 -83.31
CA ARG A 432 -67.73 -6.77 -83.55
C ARG A 432 -68.37 -6.00 -82.42
N ASN A 433 -67.90 -6.08 -81.18
CA ASN A 433 -68.34 -5.25 -80.07
C ASN A 433 -67.83 -3.83 -80.23
N ASP A 434 -66.57 -3.61 -80.63
CA ASP A 434 -66.05 -2.28 -80.98
C ASP A 434 -66.85 -1.67 -82.16
N ASP A 435 -67.22 -2.47 -83.16
CA ASP A 435 -68.09 -2.04 -84.27
C ASP A 435 -69.58 -1.95 -83.89
N ILE A 436 -70.03 -2.72 -82.89
CA ILE A 436 -71.37 -2.60 -82.31
C ILE A 436 -71.44 -1.33 -81.49
N GLU A 437 -70.45 -0.94 -80.69
CA GLU A 437 -70.39 0.35 -80.00
C GLU A 437 -70.44 1.52 -80.99
N LYS A 438 -69.63 1.47 -82.06
CA LYS A 438 -69.68 2.45 -83.16
C LYS A 438 -71.06 2.48 -83.84
N LYS A 439 -71.74 1.33 -83.94
CA LYS A 439 -73.13 1.24 -84.43
C LYS A 439 -74.16 1.60 -83.37
N MET A 440 -73.88 1.46 -82.08
CA MET A 440 -74.75 1.79 -80.95
C MET A 440 -74.86 3.31 -80.85
N TYR A 441 -73.74 4.03 -80.95
CA TYR A 441 -73.74 5.49 -81.15
C TYR A 441 -74.53 5.95 -82.39
N ARG A 442 -74.72 5.09 -83.40
CA ARG A 442 -75.54 5.36 -84.58
C ARG A 442 -77.00 4.89 -84.42
N VAL A 443 -77.24 3.85 -83.64
CA VAL A 443 -78.56 3.30 -83.27
C VAL A 443 -79.21 4.18 -82.23
N ASP A 444 -78.53 4.66 -81.19
CA ASP A 444 -79.05 5.66 -80.22
C ASP A 444 -79.45 6.96 -80.93
N ARG A 445 -78.71 7.36 -81.97
CA ARG A 445 -79.04 8.51 -82.83
C ARG A 445 -80.25 8.26 -83.74
N LEU A 446 -80.63 7.00 -83.97
CA LEU A 446 -81.82 6.58 -84.71
C LEU A 446 -83.00 6.23 -83.79
N ASN A 447 -82.76 5.65 -82.62
CA ASN A 447 -83.74 5.34 -81.58
C ASN A 447 -84.32 6.62 -80.99
N ARG A 448 -83.50 7.66 -80.76
CA ARG A 448 -84.00 9.03 -80.45
C ARG A 448 -84.84 9.67 -81.58
N LYS A 449 -84.90 9.05 -82.77
CA LYS A 449 -85.86 9.39 -83.84
C LYS A 449 -87.02 8.38 -83.98
N TYR A 450 -86.88 7.17 -83.45
CA TYR A 450 -87.86 6.08 -83.50
C TYR A 450 -88.80 6.09 -82.28
N GLU A 451 -88.31 6.43 -81.09
CA GLU A 451 -89.09 6.72 -79.89
C GLU A 451 -90.10 7.87 -80.13
N LYS A 452 -89.77 8.80 -81.04
CA LYS A 452 -90.69 9.85 -81.51
C LYS A 452 -91.78 9.38 -82.48
N MET A 453 -91.84 8.10 -82.83
CA MET A 453 -92.84 7.54 -83.76
C MET A 453 -93.55 6.28 -83.25
N MET A 454 -93.28 5.82 -82.03
CA MET A 454 -93.87 4.61 -81.44
C MET A 454 -94.59 4.88 -80.10
N GLU A 455 -95.14 6.08 -79.92
CA GLU A 455 -95.85 6.48 -78.70
C GLU A 455 -97.34 6.03 -78.68
N HIS A 456 -97.81 5.35 -79.74
CA HIS A 456 -99.20 4.89 -79.91
C HIS A 456 -99.32 3.50 -80.54
N ALA A 457 -99.55 2.47 -79.72
CA ALA A 457 -100.43 1.31 -80.00
C ALA A 457 -100.42 0.39 -78.77
N ASP A 458 -101.55 0.32 -78.06
CA ASP A 458 -101.78 -0.53 -76.89
C ASP A 458 -102.70 -1.72 -77.25
N ASP A 459 -102.89 -2.64 -76.30
CA ASP A 459 -103.96 -3.66 -76.20
C ASP A 459 -104.03 -4.87 -77.16
N GLY A 460 -104.50 -6.01 -76.60
CA GLY A 460 -105.26 -7.03 -77.35
C GLY A 460 -105.02 -8.51 -77.03
N GLU A 461 -105.50 -9.04 -75.89
CA GLU A 461 -105.45 -10.48 -75.55
C GLU A 461 -106.41 -11.35 -76.38
N HIS A 462 -105.97 -12.53 -76.88
CA HIS A 462 -106.87 -13.61 -77.35
C HIS A 462 -106.31 -15.02 -77.04
N VAL A 463 -106.55 -15.47 -75.80
CA VAL A 463 -105.95 -16.66 -75.18
C VAL A 463 -106.27 -17.99 -75.88
N GLY A 464 -105.35 -18.47 -76.73
CA GLY A 464 -105.32 -19.84 -77.26
C GLY A 464 -104.38 -20.79 -76.49
N PRO A 465 -104.32 -22.09 -76.85
CA PRO A 465 -103.42 -23.06 -76.19
C PRO A 465 -101.93 -22.70 -76.26
N LEU A 466 -101.52 -21.98 -77.32
CA LEU A 466 -100.19 -21.42 -77.45
C LEU A 466 -99.92 -20.31 -76.41
N GLU A 467 -100.93 -19.51 -76.04
CA GLU A 467 -100.81 -18.55 -74.95
C GLU A 467 -100.74 -19.21 -73.56
N ALA A 468 -101.29 -20.41 -73.37
CA ALA A 468 -101.09 -21.17 -72.14
C ALA A 468 -99.64 -21.65 -72.01
N THR A 469 -99.03 -22.13 -73.10
CA THR A 469 -97.59 -22.44 -73.14
C THR A 469 -96.72 -21.19 -73.04
N ILE A 470 -97.09 -20.06 -73.65
CA ILE A 470 -96.39 -18.78 -73.50
C ILE A 470 -96.54 -18.24 -72.08
N ARG A 471 -97.69 -18.41 -71.40
CA ARG A 471 -97.86 -18.04 -69.98
C ARG A 471 -97.03 -18.93 -69.04
N ASN A 472 -96.87 -20.21 -69.34
CA ASN A 472 -95.92 -21.06 -68.60
C ASN A 472 -94.47 -20.67 -68.88
N LEU A 473 -94.08 -20.45 -70.15
CA LEU A 473 -92.74 -19.98 -70.51
C LEU A 473 -92.43 -18.57 -69.96
N ASN A 474 -93.44 -17.70 -69.83
CA ASN A 474 -93.31 -16.39 -69.19
C ASN A 474 -93.20 -16.52 -67.67
N LYS A 475 -93.93 -17.44 -67.03
CA LYS A 475 -93.74 -17.76 -65.60
C LYS A 475 -92.38 -18.40 -65.33
N GLU A 476 -91.89 -19.26 -66.22
CA GLU A 476 -90.53 -19.80 -66.15
C GLU A 476 -89.50 -18.69 -66.38
N LYS A 477 -89.72 -17.79 -67.33
CA LYS A 477 -88.87 -16.60 -67.55
C LYS A 477 -88.89 -15.64 -66.36
N GLU A 478 -90.04 -15.45 -65.70
CA GLU A 478 -90.17 -14.67 -64.47
C GLU A 478 -89.48 -15.37 -63.29
N SER A 479 -89.62 -16.70 -63.14
CA SER A 479 -88.87 -17.49 -62.15
C SER A 479 -87.37 -17.36 -62.38
N ILE A 480 -86.91 -17.55 -63.62
CA ILE A 480 -85.51 -17.39 -64.02
C ILE A 480 -85.04 -15.94 -63.83
N ALA A 481 -85.89 -14.93 -64.03
CA ALA A 481 -85.54 -13.53 -63.75
C ALA A 481 -85.44 -13.25 -62.24
N VAL A 482 -86.30 -13.84 -61.42
CA VAL A 482 -86.25 -13.78 -59.95
C VAL A 482 -85.01 -14.53 -59.44
N GLU A 483 -84.72 -15.72 -59.96
CA GLU A 483 -83.51 -16.48 -59.66
C GLU A 483 -82.25 -15.73 -60.12
N ALA A 484 -82.25 -15.12 -61.31
CA ALA A 484 -81.13 -14.32 -61.80
C ALA A 484 -80.90 -13.06 -60.96
N THR A 485 -81.96 -12.39 -60.50
CA THR A 485 -81.82 -11.22 -59.60
C THR A 485 -81.40 -11.63 -58.18
N GLN A 486 -81.83 -12.79 -57.69
CA GLN A 486 -81.34 -13.37 -56.44
C GLN A 486 -79.87 -13.78 -56.54
N LEU A 487 -79.46 -14.44 -57.63
CA LEU A 487 -78.07 -14.81 -57.91
C LEU A 487 -77.19 -13.57 -58.14
N GLN A 488 -77.70 -12.52 -58.78
CA GLN A 488 -77.01 -11.23 -58.90
C GLN A 488 -76.87 -10.55 -57.53
N GLY A 489 -77.90 -10.62 -56.67
CA GLY A 489 -77.83 -10.13 -55.29
C GLY A 489 -76.80 -10.89 -54.44
N ALA A 490 -76.78 -12.22 -54.54
CA ALA A 490 -75.78 -13.07 -53.90
C ALA A 490 -74.37 -12.78 -54.43
N TRP A 491 -74.19 -12.68 -55.75
CA TRP A 491 -72.91 -12.33 -56.37
C TRP A 491 -72.43 -10.93 -55.95
N LEU A 492 -73.32 -9.94 -55.86
CA LEU A 492 -72.97 -8.60 -55.36
C LEU A 492 -72.61 -8.63 -53.86
N ALA A 493 -73.27 -9.46 -53.06
CA ALA A 493 -72.93 -9.64 -51.65
C ALA A 493 -71.56 -10.32 -51.49
N ASP A 494 -71.29 -11.40 -52.23
CA ASP A 494 -70.01 -12.10 -52.27
C ASP A 494 -68.89 -11.20 -52.81
N GLN A 495 -69.14 -10.40 -53.84
CA GLN A 495 -68.20 -9.42 -54.37
C GLN A 495 -67.91 -8.30 -53.36
N THR A 496 -68.92 -7.84 -52.60
CA THR A 496 -68.74 -6.86 -51.52
C THR A 496 -67.95 -7.47 -50.37
N LEU A 497 -68.21 -8.73 -50.02
CA LEU A 497 -67.45 -9.47 -49.02
C LEU A 497 -65.99 -9.65 -49.47
N LEU A 498 -65.75 -10.04 -50.72
CA LEU A 498 -64.42 -10.16 -51.32
C LEU A 498 -63.66 -8.83 -51.31
N VAL A 499 -64.31 -7.71 -51.64
CA VAL A 499 -63.71 -6.36 -51.56
C VAL A 499 -63.38 -5.99 -50.12
N SER A 500 -64.27 -6.25 -49.16
CA SER A 500 -63.99 -5.98 -47.74
C SER A 500 -62.87 -6.87 -47.19
N ALA A 501 -62.79 -8.14 -47.61
CA ALA A 501 -61.70 -9.04 -47.28
C ALA A 501 -60.38 -8.57 -47.91
N ALA A 502 -60.39 -8.12 -49.16
CA ALA A 502 -59.21 -7.54 -49.82
C ALA A 502 -58.69 -6.30 -49.07
N GLN A 503 -59.58 -5.36 -48.72
CA GLN A 503 -59.23 -4.19 -47.90
C GLN A 503 -58.67 -4.58 -46.53
N GLN A 504 -59.25 -5.58 -45.87
CA GLN A 504 -58.70 -6.11 -44.61
C GLN A 504 -57.32 -6.75 -44.81
N THR A 505 -57.09 -7.47 -45.93
CA THR A 505 -55.76 -8.01 -46.23
C THR A 505 -54.73 -6.90 -46.48
N GLU A 506 -55.08 -5.82 -47.18
CA GLU A 506 -54.19 -4.67 -47.36
C GLU A 506 -53.83 -4.02 -46.01
N VAL A 507 -54.82 -3.72 -45.17
CA VAL A 507 -54.59 -3.16 -43.82
C VAL A 507 -53.74 -4.09 -42.93
N THR A 508 -53.89 -5.42 -43.04
CA THR A 508 -53.02 -6.35 -42.31
C THR A 508 -51.60 -6.42 -42.88
N LEU A 509 -51.43 -6.28 -44.20
CA LEU A 509 -50.11 -6.21 -44.86
C LEU A 509 -49.36 -4.92 -44.49
N GLU A 510 -50.03 -3.77 -44.45
CA GLU A 510 -49.48 -2.50 -43.97
C GLU A 510 -49.01 -2.61 -42.52
N LYS A 511 -49.87 -3.12 -41.62
CA LYS A 511 -49.50 -3.38 -40.22
C LYS A 511 -48.34 -4.37 -40.11
N ASN A 512 -48.26 -5.37 -40.97
CA ASN A 512 -47.14 -6.33 -40.99
C ASN A 512 -45.83 -5.65 -41.45
N ALA A 513 -45.88 -4.77 -42.46
CA ALA A 513 -44.75 -3.98 -42.90
C ALA A 513 -44.27 -3.01 -41.80
N GLU A 514 -45.19 -2.36 -41.10
CA GLU A 514 -44.87 -1.50 -39.97
C GLU A 514 -44.22 -2.27 -38.82
N LEU A 515 -44.80 -3.42 -38.42
CA LEU A 515 -44.23 -4.27 -37.37
C LEU A 515 -42.83 -4.79 -37.76
N ARG A 516 -42.60 -5.13 -39.03
CA ARG A 516 -41.25 -5.49 -39.54
C ARG A 516 -40.28 -4.31 -39.44
N ALA A 517 -40.71 -3.09 -39.74
CA ALA A 517 -39.87 -1.89 -39.59
C ALA A 517 -39.54 -1.61 -38.11
N ARG A 518 -40.54 -1.65 -37.22
CA ARG A 518 -40.36 -1.54 -35.76
C ARG A 518 -39.40 -2.60 -35.23
N ALA A 519 -39.54 -3.86 -35.65
CA ALA A 519 -38.65 -4.96 -35.26
C ALA A 519 -37.19 -4.76 -35.72
N ARG A 520 -36.98 -4.21 -36.93
CA ARG A 520 -35.63 -3.84 -37.42
C ARG A 520 -35.00 -2.77 -36.53
N ILE A 521 -35.72 -1.68 -36.26
CA ILE A 521 -35.26 -0.57 -35.41
C ILE A 521 -34.93 -1.07 -34.00
N LEU A 522 -35.77 -1.91 -33.40
CA LEU A 522 -35.52 -2.50 -32.08
C LEU A 522 -34.29 -3.41 -32.07
N ASN A 523 -34.08 -4.22 -33.13
CA ASN A 523 -32.90 -5.08 -33.21
C ASN A 523 -31.61 -4.28 -33.44
N GLU A 524 -31.65 -3.21 -34.24
CA GLU A 524 -30.51 -2.29 -34.42
C GLU A 524 -30.17 -1.59 -33.11
N ARG A 525 -31.17 -1.06 -32.39
CA ARG A 525 -30.97 -0.46 -31.06
C ARG A 525 -30.45 -1.48 -30.04
N ARG A 526 -30.91 -2.74 -30.10
CA ARG A 526 -30.35 -3.84 -29.29
C ARG A 526 -28.88 -4.09 -29.62
N LEU A 527 -28.51 -4.12 -30.91
CA LEU A 527 -27.13 -4.31 -31.36
C LEU A 527 -26.23 -3.17 -30.87
N GLN A 528 -26.70 -1.92 -30.95
CA GLN A 528 -25.98 -0.75 -30.47
C GLN A 528 -25.77 -0.81 -28.94
N LEU A 529 -26.82 -1.12 -28.17
CA LEU A 529 -26.73 -1.29 -26.72
C LEU A 529 -25.79 -2.42 -26.32
N LEU A 530 -25.79 -3.55 -27.04
CA LEU A 530 -24.84 -4.65 -26.82
C LEU A 530 -23.40 -4.23 -27.13
N LYS A 531 -23.18 -3.45 -28.19
CA LYS A 531 -21.85 -2.89 -28.55
C LYS A 531 -21.35 -1.89 -27.51
N ASP A 532 -22.22 -1.05 -26.96
CA ASP A 532 -21.82 -0.10 -25.94
C ASP A 532 -21.63 -0.78 -24.57
N ALA A 533 -22.41 -1.81 -24.24
CA ALA A 533 -22.16 -2.67 -23.08
C ALA A 533 -20.82 -3.43 -23.19
N SER A 534 -20.44 -3.92 -24.39
CA SER A 534 -19.15 -4.57 -24.59
C SER A 534 -17.97 -3.59 -24.47
N LYS A 535 -18.10 -2.34 -24.94
CA LYS A 535 -17.11 -1.29 -24.66
C LYS A 535 -16.99 -0.99 -23.16
N ARG A 536 -18.11 -0.76 -22.47
CA ARG A 536 -18.10 -0.44 -21.03
C ARG A 536 -17.53 -1.57 -20.19
N THR A 537 -17.78 -2.83 -20.54
CA THR A 537 -17.15 -3.97 -19.85
C THR A 537 -15.64 -4.03 -20.09
N VAL A 538 -15.16 -3.77 -21.31
CA VAL A 538 -13.71 -3.64 -21.59
C VAL A 538 -13.10 -2.49 -20.79
N GLU A 539 -13.71 -1.29 -20.80
CA GLU A 539 -13.28 -0.13 -20.00
C GLU A 539 -13.21 -0.46 -18.50
N VAL A 540 -14.22 -1.13 -17.95
CA VAL A 540 -14.24 -1.57 -16.54
C VAL A 540 -13.10 -2.57 -16.26
N THR A 541 -12.84 -3.53 -17.15
CA THR A 541 -11.70 -4.46 -16.94
C THR A 541 -10.35 -3.75 -17.02
N ALA A 542 -10.19 -2.75 -17.89
CA ALA A 542 -8.99 -1.92 -17.96
C ALA A 542 -8.80 -1.09 -16.68
N LEU A 543 -9.87 -0.46 -16.17
CA LEU A 543 -9.84 0.26 -14.89
C LEU A 543 -9.53 -0.68 -13.71
N GLN A 544 -10.11 -1.87 -13.66
CA GLN A 544 -9.80 -2.87 -12.64
C GLN A 544 -8.34 -3.32 -12.69
N ASN A 545 -7.76 -3.48 -13.89
CA ASN A 545 -6.35 -3.82 -14.04
C ASN A 545 -5.43 -2.66 -13.64
N ASN A 546 -5.79 -1.42 -13.96
CA ASN A 546 -5.07 -0.22 -13.49
C ASN A 546 -5.14 -0.09 -11.96
N ILE A 547 -6.30 -0.36 -11.33
CA ILE A 547 -6.44 -0.38 -9.87
C ILE A 547 -5.57 -1.49 -9.24
N LYS A 548 -5.47 -2.67 -9.87
CA LYS A 548 -4.55 -3.73 -9.42
C LYS A 548 -3.09 -3.31 -9.54
N ALA A 549 -2.70 -2.64 -10.63
CA ALA A 549 -1.36 -2.10 -10.81
C ALA A 549 -1.03 -1.06 -9.72
N MET A 550 -1.90 -0.06 -9.52
CA MET A 550 -1.75 0.95 -8.45
C MET A 550 -1.68 0.31 -7.06
N ARG A 551 -2.45 -0.75 -6.78
CA ARG A 551 -2.34 -1.49 -5.50
C ARG A 551 -0.99 -2.20 -5.35
N ALA A 552 -0.43 -2.75 -6.43
CA ALA A 552 0.91 -3.32 -6.42
C ALA A 552 2.00 -2.23 -6.26
N ASP A 553 1.80 -1.05 -6.84
CA ASP A 553 2.68 0.11 -6.64
C ASP A 553 2.63 0.61 -5.19
N VAL A 554 1.44 0.75 -4.59
CA VAL A 554 1.27 1.10 -3.17
C VAL A 554 1.90 0.04 -2.27
N ALA A 555 1.76 -1.25 -2.58
CA ALA A 555 2.43 -2.32 -1.82
C ALA A 555 3.97 -2.22 -1.92
N ARG A 556 4.51 -1.95 -3.12
CA ARG A 556 5.96 -1.70 -3.32
C ARG A 556 6.45 -0.46 -2.59
N LEU A 557 5.70 0.64 -2.62
CA LEU A 557 6.02 1.86 -1.90
C LEU A 557 5.99 1.64 -0.38
N ASN A 558 5.03 0.87 0.14
CA ASN A 558 4.96 0.53 1.56
C ASN A 558 6.14 -0.37 1.99
N ASP A 559 6.55 -1.33 1.17
CA ASP A 559 7.75 -2.15 1.42
C ASP A 559 9.04 -1.31 1.38
N LEU A 560 9.17 -0.41 0.40
CA LEU A 560 10.27 0.57 0.36
C LEU A 560 10.27 1.52 1.56
N LEU A 561 9.11 2.02 1.98
CA LEU A 561 8.97 2.85 3.19
C LEU A 561 9.36 2.07 4.45
N GLY A 562 8.98 0.80 4.56
CA GLY A 562 9.39 -0.07 5.66
C GLY A 562 10.91 -0.27 5.68
N ARG A 563 11.52 -0.55 4.53
CA ARG A 563 12.98 -0.68 4.39
C ARG A 563 13.70 0.63 4.74
N HIS A 564 13.22 1.77 4.24
CA HIS A 564 13.79 3.08 4.57
C HIS A 564 13.60 3.45 6.03
N ALA A 565 12.47 3.11 6.67
CA ALA A 565 12.28 3.30 8.10
C ALA A 565 13.28 2.47 8.92
N THR A 566 13.46 1.19 8.59
CA THR A 566 14.45 0.33 9.26
C THR A 566 15.90 0.79 9.02
N GLN A 567 16.22 1.30 7.83
CA GLN A 567 17.53 1.90 7.54
C GLN A 567 17.73 3.22 8.30
N GLN A 568 16.70 4.05 8.40
CA GLN A 568 16.75 5.31 9.15
C GLN A 568 16.91 5.05 10.67
N GLU A 569 16.24 4.04 11.20
CA GLU A 569 16.40 3.60 12.59
C GLU A 569 17.80 3.02 12.84
N ALA A 570 18.31 2.18 11.93
CA ALA A 570 19.69 1.66 12.00
C ALA A 570 20.74 2.80 11.97
N LEU A 571 20.62 3.74 11.03
CA LEU A 571 21.51 4.90 10.94
C LEU A 571 21.39 5.83 12.16
N ALA A 572 20.19 6.00 12.72
CA ALA A 572 20.01 6.79 13.94
C ALA A 572 20.67 6.12 15.15
N ASN A 573 20.55 4.79 15.27
CA ASN A 573 21.23 4.02 16.31
C ASN A 573 22.75 4.05 16.14
N GLU A 574 23.27 3.88 14.92
CA GLU A 574 24.71 3.99 14.61
C GLU A 574 25.23 5.40 14.93
N THR A 575 24.48 6.45 14.54
CA THR A 575 24.82 7.83 14.89
C THR A 575 24.87 8.03 16.41
N ALA A 576 23.89 7.51 17.16
CA ALA A 576 23.86 7.61 18.61
C ALA A 576 24.99 6.82 19.30
N VAL A 577 25.41 5.68 18.74
CA VAL A 577 26.59 4.92 19.20
C VAL A 577 27.85 5.74 18.95
N THR A 578 28.07 6.26 17.73
CA THR A 578 29.26 7.10 17.45
C THR A 578 29.28 8.40 18.28
N GLU A 579 28.12 9.00 18.57
CA GLU A 579 28.02 10.14 19.49
C GLU A 579 28.45 9.74 20.91
N MET A 580 28.01 8.57 21.39
CA MET A 580 28.41 8.05 22.70
C MET A 580 29.91 7.73 22.75
N GLU A 581 30.49 7.18 21.67
CA GLU A 581 31.92 6.94 21.52
C GLU A 581 32.72 8.25 21.56
N PHE A 582 32.35 9.26 20.76
CA PHE A 582 32.98 10.59 20.82
C PHE A 582 32.82 11.27 22.18
N GLN A 583 31.69 11.06 22.88
CA GLN A 583 31.51 11.55 24.26
C GLN A 583 32.38 10.82 25.28
N SER A 584 32.74 9.54 25.06
CA SER A 584 33.74 8.85 25.89
C SER A 584 35.15 9.31 25.57
N GLU A 585 35.54 9.38 24.28
CA GLU A 585 36.87 9.88 23.87
C GLU A 585 37.12 11.30 24.39
N LEU A 586 36.11 12.18 24.32
CA LEU A 586 36.23 13.55 24.83
C LEU A 586 36.42 13.59 26.35
N LYS A 587 35.78 12.69 27.12
CA LYS A 587 36.00 12.57 28.57
C LYS A 587 37.39 12.01 28.90
N GLU A 588 37.85 11.01 28.14
CA GLU A 588 39.20 10.47 28.31
C GLU A 588 40.26 11.54 28.04
N LEU A 589 40.09 12.35 26.98
CA LEU A 589 40.95 13.50 26.69
C LEU A 589 40.85 14.63 27.74
N GLU A 590 39.67 14.87 28.31
CA GLU A 590 39.49 15.80 29.44
C GLU A 590 40.23 15.29 30.70
N ASP A 591 40.12 14.00 31.03
CA ASP A 591 40.82 13.38 32.17
C ASP A 591 42.34 13.36 31.95
N GLU A 592 42.84 13.08 30.74
CA GLU A 592 44.25 13.19 30.38
C GLU A 592 44.75 14.64 30.50
N SER A 593 43.97 15.61 30.03
CA SER A 593 44.28 17.04 30.15
C SER A 593 44.38 17.46 31.62
N LEU A 594 43.40 17.09 32.45
CA LEU A 594 43.42 17.34 33.90
C LEU A 594 44.58 16.65 34.61
N ALA A 595 44.98 15.44 34.17
CA ALA A 595 46.17 14.76 34.69
C ALA A 595 47.46 15.49 34.30
N MET A 596 47.53 16.05 33.09
CA MET A 596 48.66 16.87 32.63
C MET A 596 48.71 18.23 33.35
N GLU A 597 47.57 18.88 33.59
CA GLU A 597 47.50 20.10 34.41
C GLU A 597 47.97 19.87 35.85
N LYS A 598 47.58 18.75 36.48
CA LYS A 598 48.08 18.35 37.80
C LYS A 598 49.61 18.17 37.78
N ARG A 599 50.17 17.43 36.80
CA ARG A 599 51.64 17.31 36.65
C ARG A 599 52.32 18.68 36.46
N VAL A 600 51.70 19.62 35.74
CA VAL A 600 52.21 21.00 35.57
C VAL A 600 52.12 21.80 36.87
N PHE A 601 51.09 21.58 37.71
CA PHE A 601 50.99 22.16 39.04
C PHE A 601 52.06 21.60 39.98
N ASP A 602 52.19 20.27 40.06
CA ASP A 602 53.15 19.58 40.93
C ASP A 602 54.60 19.99 40.58
N THR A 603 54.94 20.06 39.29
CA THR A 603 56.27 20.53 38.84
C THR A 603 56.50 22.02 39.12
N LYS A 604 55.47 22.88 39.07
CA LYS A 604 55.57 24.27 39.51
C LYS A 604 55.77 24.37 41.02
N GLN A 605 55.11 23.54 41.82
CA GLN A 605 55.26 23.50 43.26
C GLN A 605 56.64 22.99 43.67
N ALA A 606 57.12 21.90 43.05
CA ALA A 606 58.49 21.39 43.24
C ALA A 606 59.55 22.45 42.84
N LYS A 607 59.35 23.16 41.73
CA LYS A 607 60.21 24.30 41.35
C LYS A 607 60.20 25.42 42.39
N ALA A 608 59.05 25.74 42.98
CA ALA A 608 58.95 26.77 44.01
C ALA A 608 59.69 26.36 45.30
N ALA A 609 59.54 25.10 45.73
CA ALA A 609 60.29 24.56 46.87
C ALA A 609 61.81 24.56 46.61
N LEU A 610 62.27 24.11 45.44
CA LEU A 610 63.69 24.16 45.06
C LEU A 610 64.24 25.60 45.01
N LEU A 611 63.43 26.59 44.61
CA LEU A 611 63.84 28.00 44.66
C LEU A 611 63.96 28.52 46.10
N GLU A 612 63.11 28.08 47.01
CA GLU A 612 63.21 28.41 48.44
C GLU A 612 64.45 27.75 49.07
N GLU A 613 64.71 26.47 48.77
CA GLU A 613 65.94 25.77 49.18
C GLU A 613 67.19 26.46 48.63
N VAL A 614 67.20 26.88 47.36
CA VAL A 614 68.33 27.65 46.79
C VAL A 614 68.55 28.94 47.57
N VAL A 615 67.52 29.74 47.84
CA VAL A 615 67.63 30.98 48.64
C VAL A 615 68.16 30.70 50.05
N ASP A 616 67.77 29.59 50.68
CA ASP A 616 68.30 29.20 51.99
C ASP A 616 69.76 28.71 51.92
N THR A 617 70.17 28.02 50.85
CA THR A 617 71.60 27.71 50.63
C THR A 617 72.43 28.97 50.37
N GLU A 618 71.93 29.94 49.59
CA GLU A 618 72.57 31.25 49.38
C GLU A 618 72.74 32.00 50.71
N ARG A 619 71.70 32.01 51.57
CA ARG A 619 71.79 32.56 52.94
C ARG A 619 72.84 31.86 53.78
N GLN A 620 72.95 30.53 53.70
CA GLN A 620 73.98 29.77 54.40
C GLN A 620 75.39 30.09 53.88
N VAL A 621 75.57 30.18 52.56
CA VAL A 621 76.85 30.59 51.94
C VAL A 621 77.26 31.99 52.43
N MET A 622 76.37 32.98 52.35
CA MET A 622 76.62 34.35 52.84
C MET A 622 76.95 34.39 54.34
N LEU A 623 76.34 33.51 55.15
CA LEU A 623 76.64 33.38 56.57
C LEU A 623 78.01 32.74 56.82
N TRP A 624 78.42 31.76 56.02
CA TRP A 624 79.75 31.16 56.07
C TRP A 624 80.84 32.11 55.57
N GLU A 625 80.60 32.84 54.48
CA GLU A 625 81.50 33.91 54.02
C GLU A 625 81.72 34.95 55.11
N LYS A 626 80.65 35.39 55.78
CA LYS A 626 80.77 36.36 56.88
C LYS A 626 81.49 35.80 58.11
N LYS A 627 81.32 34.50 58.42
CA LYS A 627 82.14 33.82 59.44
C LYS A 627 83.62 33.79 59.06
N ILE A 628 83.95 33.46 57.81
CA ILE A 628 85.33 33.43 57.30
C ILE A 628 85.94 34.84 57.28
N GLN A 629 85.15 35.88 56.96
CA GLN A 629 85.59 37.28 57.08
C GLN A 629 85.91 37.64 58.53
N LEU A 630 85.00 37.35 59.47
CA LEU A 630 85.23 37.58 60.90
C LEU A 630 86.42 36.77 61.44
N GLU A 631 86.63 35.54 60.98
CA GLU A 631 87.79 34.71 61.33
C GLU A 631 89.10 35.29 60.78
N ARG A 632 89.10 35.82 59.55
CA ARG A 632 90.26 36.53 58.98
C ARG A 632 90.55 37.84 59.72
N GLU A 633 89.51 38.61 60.06
CA GLU A 633 89.63 39.85 60.83
C GLU A 633 90.14 39.58 62.25
N THR A 634 89.62 38.56 62.93
CA THR A 634 90.12 38.18 64.26
C THR A 634 91.52 37.61 64.19
N GLN A 635 91.85 36.77 63.20
CA GLN A 635 93.21 36.25 63.02
C GLN A 635 94.23 37.37 62.72
N ALA A 636 93.84 38.40 61.95
CA ALA A 636 94.65 39.59 61.73
C ALA A 636 94.80 40.47 62.99
N ALA A 637 93.78 40.51 63.86
CA ALA A 637 93.84 41.19 65.17
C ALA A 637 94.59 40.38 66.25
N LEU A 638 94.71 39.06 66.06
CA LEU A 638 95.48 38.12 66.88
C LEU A 638 96.90 37.87 66.34
N ASP A 639 97.27 38.50 65.23
CA ASP A 639 98.58 38.35 64.60
C ASP A 639 99.69 38.80 65.58
N PRO A 640 100.57 37.88 66.03
CA PRO A 640 101.63 38.21 66.98
C PRO A 640 102.64 39.24 66.46
N GLU A 641 102.73 39.51 65.16
CA GLU A 641 103.62 40.56 64.62
C GLU A 641 103.07 41.98 64.87
N VAL A 642 101.75 42.14 65.00
CA VAL A 642 101.11 43.44 65.25
C VAL A 642 101.26 43.81 66.72
N GLY A 643 102.15 44.77 67.00
CA GLY A 643 102.50 45.22 68.36
C GLY A 643 103.84 44.66 68.87
N MET A 644 104.49 43.73 68.16
CA MET A 644 105.84 43.24 68.51
C MET A 644 106.91 44.35 68.50
N SER A 645 106.73 45.40 67.70
CA SER A 645 107.59 46.59 67.72
C SER A 645 107.50 47.37 69.04
N GLU A 646 106.29 47.52 69.58
CA GLU A 646 106.01 48.20 70.85
C GLU A 646 106.47 47.35 72.04
N ILE A 647 106.20 46.04 72.01
CA ILE A 647 106.67 45.09 73.03
C ILE A 647 108.20 45.06 73.06
N LYS A 648 108.89 44.94 71.91
CA LYS A 648 110.37 44.98 71.86
C LYS A 648 110.93 46.33 72.32
N ALA A 649 110.26 47.44 72.01
CA ALA A 649 110.65 48.75 72.54
C ALA A 649 110.52 48.82 74.08
N MET A 650 109.43 48.29 74.63
CA MET A 650 109.24 48.15 76.09
C MET A 650 110.26 47.20 76.73
N GLU A 651 110.58 46.07 76.10
CA GLU A 651 111.62 45.14 76.58
C GLU A 651 113.01 45.78 76.59
N ILE A 652 113.36 46.53 75.55
CA ILE A 652 114.62 47.30 75.47
C ILE A 652 114.67 48.34 76.58
N GLU A 653 113.60 49.10 76.83
CA GLU A 653 113.58 50.12 77.89
C GLU A 653 113.56 49.50 79.30
N ILE A 654 112.88 48.36 79.50
CA ILE A 654 112.97 47.57 80.73
C ILE A 654 114.40 47.05 80.94
N HIS A 655 115.08 46.59 79.89
CA HIS A 655 116.48 46.17 79.97
C HIS A 655 117.40 47.36 80.29
N ARG A 656 117.12 48.54 79.72
CA ARG A 656 117.81 49.79 80.02
C ARG A 656 117.63 50.23 81.47
N MET A 657 116.40 50.16 82.00
CA MET A 657 116.10 50.42 83.41
C MET A 657 116.78 49.41 84.33
N ARG A 658 116.79 48.12 83.98
CA ARG A 658 117.52 47.08 84.72
C ARG A 658 119.01 47.39 84.75
N LEU A 659 119.65 47.67 83.61
CA LEU A 659 121.07 48.07 83.55
C LEU A 659 121.36 49.35 84.35
N ARG A 660 120.42 50.31 84.41
CA ARG A 660 120.57 51.54 85.19
C ARG A 660 120.48 51.27 86.71
N LEU A 661 119.63 50.34 87.12
CA LEU A 661 119.52 49.87 88.50
C LEU A 661 120.76 49.04 88.91
N ASP A 662 121.26 48.20 88.01
CA ASP A 662 122.49 47.40 88.13
C ASP A 662 123.74 48.30 88.17
N GLY A 663 123.71 49.45 87.50
CA GLY A 663 124.73 50.51 87.59
C GLY A 663 124.72 51.21 88.95
N LEU A 664 123.53 51.64 89.41
CA LEU A 664 123.35 52.25 90.74
C LEU A 664 123.77 51.31 91.88
N GLN A 665 123.50 50.00 91.76
CA GLN A 665 123.96 49.00 92.72
C GLN A 665 125.49 48.90 92.77
N ARG A 666 126.18 48.90 91.62
CA ARG A 666 127.66 48.88 91.58
C ARG A 666 128.29 50.17 92.11
N GLU A 667 127.65 51.33 91.90
CA GLU A 667 128.09 52.60 92.50
C GLU A 667 127.90 52.59 94.02
N GLN A 668 126.79 52.02 94.50
CA GLN A 668 126.52 51.81 95.92
C GLN A 668 127.54 50.85 96.57
N GLU A 669 127.87 49.73 95.93
CA GLU A 669 128.91 48.80 96.39
C GLU A 669 130.30 49.44 96.43
N ARG A 670 130.66 50.22 95.40
CA ARG A 670 131.95 50.93 95.35
C ARG A 670 132.09 51.95 96.47
N MET A 671 131.00 52.68 96.78
CA MET A 671 130.93 53.60 97.93
C MET A 671 131.06 52.88 99.28
N ILE A 672 130.46 51.69 99.41
CA ILE A 672 130.58 50.85 100.61
C ILE A 672 132.03 50.40 100.83
N VAL A 673 132.71 49.91 99.81
CA VAL A 673 134.12 49.45 99.91
C VAL A 673 135.08 50.60 100.23
N GLU A 674 134.84 51.81 99.73
CA GLU A 674 135.63 53.00 100.08
C GLU A 674 135.37 53.48 101.52
N MET A 675 134.12 53.39 102.00
CA MET A 675 133.79 53.62 103.42
C MET A 675 134.48 52.59 104.34
N GLU A 676 134.36 51.29 104.05
CA GLU A 676 134.96 50.21 104.84
C GLU A 676 136.48 50.38 105.02
N ARG A 677 137.17 50.82 103.95
CA ARG A 677 138.62 51.05 103.97
C ARG A 677 139.05 52.31 104.75
N GLY A 678 138.16 53.30 104.89
CA GLY A 678 138.35 54.48 105.74
C GLY A 678 138.04 54.22 107.21
N ILE A 679 137.04 53.39 107.49
CA ILE A 679 136.57 53.02 108.83
C ILE A 679 137.61 52.15 109.56
N GLY A 680 138.21 51.17 108.86
CA GLY A 680 139.21 50.25 109.43
C GLY A 680 140.51 50.86 109.97
N LYS A 681 140.77 52.17 109.74
CA LYS A 681 141.91 52.91 110.33
C LYS A 681 141.55 53.81 111.50
N ARG A 682 140.25 53.99 111.83
CA ARG A 682 139.80 54.79 112.98
C ARG A 682 139.16 53.97 114.09
N GLU A 683 138.60 52.79 113.79
CA GLU A 683 137.96 51.93 114.82
C GLU A 683 138.94 51.15 115.71
N ALA A 684 140.24 51.13 115.38
CA ALA A 684 141.28 50.56 116.24
C ALA A 684 141.64 51.43 117.47
N ILE A 685 141.00 52.59 117.65
CA ILE A 685 141.18 53.47 118.80
C ILE A 685 139.81 53.90 119.34
N THR A 686 139.64 53.74 120.66
CA THR A 686 138.56 54.32 121.47
C THR A 686 137.10 53.96 121.14
N LEU A 687 136.57 53.05 121.96
CA LEU A 687 135.53 53.40 122.95
C LEU A 687 134.32 54.23 122.45
N ARG A 688 133.19 53.58 122.15
CA ARG A 688 131.97 53.58 123.02
C ARG A 688 130.72 52.97 122.36
N PHE A 689 130.01 52.16 123.15
CA PHE A 689 128.62 51.69 123.02
C PHE A 689 128.19 50.80 121.83
N LYS A 690 127.76 49.58 122.19
CA LYS A 690 127.22 48.54 121.29
C LYS A 690 125.72 48.73 121.00
N GLY A 691 125.29 48.37 119.79
CA GLY A 691 124.07 47.57 119.55
C GLY A 691 122.77 48.29 119.17
N LYS A 692 122.27 48.01 117.96
CA LYS A 692 120.90 48.29 117.47
C LYS A 692 120.35 47.06 116.72
N GLN A 693 119.05 46.76 116.83
CA GLN A 693 118.32 45.93 115.85
C GLN A 693 116.83 46.35 115.68
N ARG A 694 116.43 46.48 114.40
CA ARG A 694 115.13 46.30 113.72
C ARG A 694 113.76 46.53 114.41
N PRO A 695 112.87 47.33 113.77
CA PRO A 695 111.40 47.15 113.69
C PRO A 695 110.96 46.62 112.29
N THR A 696 109.70 46.29 111.89
CA THR A 696 108.42 45.85 112.51
C THR A 696 107.45 45.41 111.38
N GLN A 697 106.56 44.42 111.59
CA GLN A 697 105.31 44.20 110.82
C GLN A 697 104.21 43.60 111.73
N VAL A 698 102.93 43.90 111.49
CA VAL A 698 101.77 43.54 112.35
C VAL A 698 100.54 43.13 111.51
N GLU A 699 99.67 42.31 112.11
CA GLU A 699 98.63 41.46 111.51
C GLU A 699 97.22 42.10 111.34
N HIS A 700 96.28 41.36 110.74
CA HIS A 700 94.84 41.66 110.66
C HIS A 700 93.95 40.65 111.43
N THR A 701 92.74 41.07 111.83
CA THR A 701 91.98 40.43 112.93
C THR A 701 90.73 39.61 112.53
N LYS A 702 90.34 38.75 113.48
CA LYS A 702 89.35 37.64 113.45
C LYS A 702 87.91 37.96 112.98
N ALA A 703 87.56 39.22 112.73
CA ALA A 703 86.19 39.63 112.38
C ALA A 703 85.82 39.40 110.90
N SER A 704 86.80 39.45 109.98
CA SER A 704 86.56 39.31 108.54
C SER A 704 86.05 37.90 108.16
N LEU A 705 86.68 36.86 108.72
CA LEU A 705 86.39 35.45 108.43
C LEU A 705 84.92 35.06 108.67
N LYS A 706 84.28 35.62 109.72
CA LYS A 706 82.88 35.29 110.05
C LYS A 706 81.89 35.82 109.01
N LYS A 707 82.23 36.89 108.28
CA LYS A 707 81.39 37.50 107.24
C LYS A 707 81.49 36.72 105.92
N GLN A 708 82.68 36.19 105.58
CA GLN A 708 82.88 35.35 104.39
C GLN A 708 82.12 34.01 104.48
N VAL A 709 82.15 33.32 105.63
CA VAL A 709 81.43 32.03 105.82
C VAL A 709 79.91 32.17 105.64
N GLY A 710 79.33 33.31 106.05
CA GLY A 710 77.90 33.59 105.84
C GLY A 710 77.51 33.79 104.38
N ASN A 711 78.37 34.43 103.59
CA ASN A 711 78.14 34.62 102.15
C ASN A 711 78.33 33.31 101.38
N LEU A 712 79.31 32.48 101.75
CA LEU A 712 79.53 31.16 101.15
C LEU A 712 78.34 30.21 101.33
N ARG A 713 77.62 30.26 102.47
CA ARG A 713 76.40 29.46 102.65
C ARG A 713 75.25 29.89 101.72
N ARG A 714 75.08 31.18 101.45
CA ARG A 714 74.04 31.65 100.52
C ARG A 714 74.36 31.31 99.07
N THR A 715 75.62 31.48 98.65
CA THR A 715 76.02 31.12 97.28
C THR A 715 75.85 29.63 97.02
N ILE A 716 76.25 28.75 97.96
CA ILE A 716 76.03 27.29 97.85
C ILE A 716 74.54 26.93 97.66
N GLN A 717 73.63 27.61 98.37
CA GLN A 717 72.19 27.33 98.27
C GLN A 717 71.56 27.85 96.97
N VAL A 718 72.09 28.94 96.39
CA VAL A 718 71.69 29.43 95.07
C VAL A 718 72.22 28.49 93.99
N THR A 719 73.52 28.15 94.01
CA THR A 719 74.11 27.21 93.03
C THR A 719 73.48 25.83 93.07
N ALA A 720 72.96 25.37 94.21
CA ALA A 720 72.22 24.11 94.30
C ALA A 720 70.84 24.16 93.62
N ARG A 721 70.17 25.32 93.63
CA ARG A 721 68.92 25.53 92.88
C ARG A 721 69.20 25.68 91.39
N ASP A 722 70.23 26.43 91.02
CA ASP A 722 70.63 26.62 89.64
C ASP A 722 71.07 25.28 89.01
N ALA A 723 71.82 24.45 89.74
CA ALA A 723 72.18 23.10 89.31
C ALA A 723 70.97 22.17 89.13
N SER A 724 69.93 22.29 89.97
CA SER A 724 68.68 21.54 89.80
C SER A 724 67.88 22.00 88.57
N GLN A 725 67.81 23.31 88.33
CA GLN A 725 67.16 23.87 87.13
C GLN A 725 67.92 23.47 85.85
N LEU A 726 69.25 23.53 85.87
CA LEU A 726 70.10 23.06 84.77
C LEU A 726 69.95 21.54 84.54
N SER A 727 69.87 20.72 85.59
CA SER A 727 69.63 19.27 85.45
C SER A 727 68.29 18.97 84.79
N ASN A 728 67.23 19.70 85.13
CA ASN A 728 65.92 19.55 84.50
C ASN A 728 65.92 20.06 83.04
N ALA A 729 66.63 21.16 82.76
CA ALA A 729 66.81 21.66 81.41
C ALA A 729 67.61 20.68 80.52
N ILE A 730 68.65 20.04 81.08
CA ILE A 730 69.42 18.98 80.40
C ILE A 730 68.55 17.76 80.11
N MET A 731 67.71 17.32 81.05
CA MET A 731 66.82 16.17 80.84
C MET A 731 65.76 16.45 79.76
N ASN A 732 65.17 17.65 79.75
CA ASN A 732 64.27 18.07 78.68
C ASN A 732 64.99 18.15 77.33
N ARG A 733 66.20 18.74 77.29
CA ARG A 733 67.01 18.80 76.06
C ARG A 733 67.45 17.43 75.57
N GLN A 734 67.75 16.47 76.45
CA GLN A 734 68.04 15.09 76.05
C GLN A 734 66.81 14.41 75.44
N LYS A 735 65.61 14.67 75.96
CA LYS A 735 64.37 14.13 75.40
C LYS A 735 64.07 14.72 74.01
N GLU A 736 64.18 16.04 73.87
CA GLU A 736 64.08 16.72 72.57
C GLU A 736 65.16 16.23 71.58
N LEU A 737 66.38 15.93 72.06
CA LEU A 737 67.44 15.36 71.21
C LEU A 737 67.08 13.94 70.78
N GLN A 738 66.51 13.10 71.66
CA GLN A 738 66.04 11.76 71.30
C GLN A 738 64.92 11.82 70.25
N GLU A 739 63.89 12.64 70.48
CA GLU A 739 62.79 12.85 69.53
C GLU A 739 63.33 13.39 68.17
N SER A 740 64.27 14.33 68.19
CA SER A 740 64.94 14.84 67.00
C SER A 740 65.78 13.77 66.28
N THR A 741 66.55 12.94 67.00
CA THR A 741 67.32 11.84 66.38
C THR A 741 66.43 10.74 65.81
N GLN A 742 65.29 10.43 66.43
CA GLN A 742 64.33 9.49 65.86
C GLN A 742 63.73 10.04 64.56
N ASN A 743 63.31 11.30 64.55
CA ASN A 743 62.84 11.99 63.35
C ASN A 743 63.93 12.04 62.26
N LEU A 744 65.19 12.29 62.63
CA LEU A 744 66.32 12.26 61.70
C LEU A 744 66.50 10.86 61.09
N THR A 745 66.52 9.79 61.90
CA THR A 745 66.65 8.41 61.38
C THR A 745 65.49 8.01 60.47
N ALA A 746 64.26 8.45 60.78
CA ALA A 746 63.10 8.23 59.92
C ALA A 746 63.18 9.01 58.60
N ALA A 747 63.70 10.24 58.64
CA ALA A 747 63.96 11.05 57.44
C ALA A 747 65.09 10.45 56.58
N THR A 748 66.19 10.00 57.19
CA THR A 748 67.30 9.33 56.48
C THR A 748 66.86 8.02 55.84
N SER A 749 66.01 7.22 56.49
CA SER A 749 65.45 6.01 55.88
C SER A 749 64.62 6.35 54.63
N ARG A 750 63.69 7.31 54.75
CA ARG A 750 62.87 7.77 53.62
C ARG A 750 63.70 8.37 52.49
N TYR A 751 64.79 9.06 52.81
CA TYR A 751 65.73 9.57 51.82
C TYR A 751 66.41 8.44 51.04
N GLY A 752 66.87 7.39 51.74
CA GLY A 752 67.44 6.20 51.10
C GLY A 752 66.43 5.44 50.23
N ASP A 753 65.17 5.35 50.66
CA ASP A 753 64.09 4.75 49.85
C ASP A 753 63.86 5.57 48.55
N LEU A 754 63.79 6.90 48.67
CA LEU A 754 63.62 7.83 47.54
C LEU A 754 64.84 7.87 46.62
N GLU A 755 66.07 7.78 47.14
CA GLU A 755 67.28 7.62 46.32
C GLU A 755 67.24 6.29 45.55
N GLY A 756 66.79 5.21 46.19
CA GLY A 756 66.60 3.91 45.53
C GLY A 756 65.56 3.95 44.40
N GLU A 757 64.46 4.67 44.59
CA GLU A 757 63.46 4.90 43.54
C GLU A 757 64.01 5.81 42.42
N ALA A 758 64.73 6.88 42.76
CA ALA A 758 65.37 7.77 41.80
C ALA A 758 66.41 7.03 40.95
N GLN A 759 67.22 6.14 41.54
CA GLN A 759 68.19 5.31 40.81
C GLN A 759 67.49 4.32 39.86
N ARG A 760 66.38 3.68 40.27
CA ARG A 760 65.58 2.81 39.39
C ARG A 760 64.94 3.60 38.23
N LEU A 761 64.40 4.78 38.51
CA LEU A 761 63.85 5.67 37.49
C LEU A 761 64.94 6.14 36.51
N GLN A 762 66.12 6.50 37.01
CA GLN A 762 67.26 6.88 36.16
C GLN A 762 67.72 5.72 35.28
N ALA A 763 67.78 4.49 35.79
CA ALA A 763 68.09 3.31 34.99
C ALA A 763 67.03 3.07 33.89
N SER A 764 65.74 3.20 34.22
CA SER A 764 64.63 3.10 33.27
C SER A 764 64.68 4.19 32.18
N ILE A 765 64.92 5.45 32.56
CA ILE A 765 65.12 6.58 31.64
C ILE A 765 66.33 6.31 30.73
N ASN A 766 67.45 5.85 31.28
CA ASN A 766 68.64 5.51 30.50
C ASN A 766 68.37 4.36 29.51
N GLY A 767 67.51 3.39 29.85
CA GLY A 767 67.06 2.33 28.96
C GLY A 767 66.19 2.85 27.81
N LEU A 768 65.18 3.67 28.12
CA LEU A 768 64.28 4.28 27.13
C LEU A 768 65.01 5.26 26.19
N LEU A 769 65.99 6.01 26.70
CA LEU A 769 66.86 6.86 25.87
C LEU A 769 67.69 6.04 24.89
N TYR A 770 68.22 4.89 25.31
CA TYR A 770 68.93 3.97 24.43
C TYR A 770 68.01 3.34 23.38
N GLU A 771 66.81 2.89 23.75
CA GLU A 771 65.83 2.41 22.76
C GLU A 771 65.45 3.50 21.74
N LYS A 772 65.32 4.75 22.18
CA LYS A 772 65.05 5.89 21.30
C LYS A 772 66.20 6.13 20.31
N GLN A 773 67.46 6.09 20.78
CA GLN A 773 68.64 6.22 19.91
C GLN A 773 68.71 5.08 18.89
N ARG A 774 68.59 3.82 19.36
CA ARG A 774 68.54 2.62 18.51
C ARG A 774 67.45 2.69 17.43
N ARG A 775 66.24 3.14 17.78
CA ARG A 775 65.15 3.33 16.80
C ARG A 775 65.45 4.45 15.81
N ALA A 776 66.08 5.54 16.23
CA ALA A 776 66.49 6.63 15.35
C ALA A 776 67.58 6.18 14.36
N GLU A 777 68.57 5.41 14.81
CA GLU A 777 69.63 4.85 13.96
C GLU A 777 69.09 3.81 12.96
N LEU A 778 68.16 2.95 13.37
CA LEU A 778 67.43 2.05 12.47
C LEU A 778 66.58 2.83 11.45
N GLN A 779 66.01 3.97 11.83
CA GLN A 779 65.22 4.80 10.92
C GLN A 779 66.11 5.55 9.91
N THR A 780 67.22 6.18 10.33
CA THR A 780 68.13 6.85 9.38
C THR A 780 68.76 5.86 8.42
N ALA A 781 69.07 4.64 8.87
CA ALA A 781 69.57 3.59 8.00
C ALA A 781 68.51 3.16 6.96
N ARG A 782 67.24 3.01 7.36
CA ARG A 782 66.11 2.79 6.43
C ARG A 782 65.94 3.94 5.44
N GLU A 783 66.01 5.19 5.90
CA GLU A 783 65.94 6.38 5.04
C GLU A 783 67.10 6.42 4.03
N HIS A 784 68.32 6.04 4.44
CA HIS A 784 69.45 5.88 3.52
C HIS A 784 69.24 4.74 2.50
N THR A 785 68.68 3.59 2.90
CA THR A 785 68.35 2.52 1.94
C THR A 785 67.26 2.96 0.96
N ALA A 786 66.22 3.67 1.44
CA ALA A 786 65.16 4.23 0.61
C ALA A 786 65.72 5.28 -0.38
N SER A 787 66.66 6.14 0.05
CA SER A 787 67.35 7.06 -0.85
C SER A 787 68.13 6.31 -1.93
N ARG A 788 68.87 5.25 -1.58
CA ARG A 788 69.59 4.42 -2.57
C ARG A 788 68.65 3.78 -3.59
N TYR A 789 67.49 3.26 -3.16
CA TYR A 789 66.48 2.76 -4.09
C TYR A 789 65.89 3.87 -4.98
N LEU A 790 65.65 5.07 -4.44
CA LEU A 790 65.19 6.25 -5.20
C LEU A 790 66.24 6.74 -6.21
N ASP A 791 67.52 6.71 -5.86
CA ASP A 791 68.62 7.11 -6.74
C ASP A 791 68.89 6.05 -7.83
N LEU A 792 68.60 4.77 -7.55
CA LEU A 792 68.53 3.70 -8.55
C LEU A 792 67.35 3.91 -9.52
N GLU A 793 66.13 4.19 -9.03
CA GLU A 793 64.96 4.52 -9.86
C GLU A 793 65.20 5.76 -10.75
N ARG A 794 66.00 6.72 -10.27
CA ARG A 794 66.40 7.93 -11.01
C ARG A 794 67.56 7.71 -11.99
N GLY A 795 68.15 6.51 -12.02
CA GLY A 795 69.31 6.20 -12.87
C GLY A 795 70.60 6.94 -12.49
N LEU A 796 70.70 7.41 -11.24
CA LEU A 796 71.92 8.04 -10.70
C LEU A 796 72.93 7.00 -10.18
N ILE A 797 72.49 5.76 -9.99
CA ILE A 797 73.28 4.60 -9.59
C ILE A 797 73.12 3.53 -10.66
N GLU A 798 74.22 2.93 -11.10
CA GLU A 798 74.22 1.88 -12.12
C GLU A 798 73.78 0.53 -11.51
N PRO A 799 72.84 -0.21 -12.13
CA PRO A 799 72.32 -1.45 -11.55
C PRO A 799 73.37 -2.56 -11.61
N LEU A 800 73.68 -3.18 -10.47
CA LEU A 800 74.64 -4.29 -10.41
C LEU A 800 74.12 -5.50 -11.20
N THR A 801 74.92 -5.93 -12.18
CA THR A 801 74.71 -7.14 -12.98
C THR A 801 75.32 -8.38 -12.29
N GLU A 802 74.96 -9.58 -12.76
CA GLU A 802 75.47 -10.86 -12.22
C GLU A 802 77.01 -10.96 -12.19
N GLU A 803 77.72 -10.22 -13.04
CA GLU A 803 79.19 -10.15 -13.05
C GLU A 803 79.78 -9.55 -11.76
N HIS A 804 79.03 -8.68 -11.06
CA HIS A 804 79.45 -8.03 -9.81
C HIS A 804 79.11 -8.86 -8.57
N ALA A 805 78.44 -10.02 -8.71
CA ALA A 805 78.00 -10.82 -7.57
C ALA A 805 79.16 -11.31 -6.69
N ALA A 806 80.30 -11.68 -7.30
CA ALA A 806 81.49 -12.12 -6.58
C ALA A 806 82.14 -11.00 -5.75
N ASP A 807 82.14 -9.77 -6.26
CA ASP A 807 82.66 -8.60 -5.53
C ASP A 807 81.74 -8.23 -4.35
N VAL A 808 80.42 -8.31 -4.55
CA VAL A 808 79.42 -8.09 -3.48
C VAL A 808 79.52 -9.17 -2.39
N GLU A 809 79.69 -10.45 -2.75
CA GLU A 809 79.93 -11.52 -1.78
C GLU A 809 81.24 -11.30 -0.99
N MET A 810 82.31 -10.85 -1.66
CA MET A 810 83.58 -10.52 -1.01
C MET A 810 83.46 -9.32 -0.06
N GLU A 811 82.75 -8.25 -0.44
CA GLU A 811 82.46 -7.12 0.45
C GLU A 811 81.58 -7.51 1.63
N LEU A 812 80.58 -8.37 1.42
CA LEU A 812 79.72 -8.91 2.49
C LEU A 812 80.53 -9.73 3.51
N VAL A 813 81.44 -10.59 3.03
CA VAL A 813 82.36 -11.37 3.90
C VAL A 813 83.28 -10.44 4.68
N ASN A 814 83.91 -9.46 4.02
CA ASN A 814 84.78 -8.47 4.68
C ASN A 814 84.03 -7.65 5.74
N SER A 815 82.79 -7.25 5.46
CA SER A 815 81.92 -6.52 6.41
C SER A 815 81.56 -7.38 7.62
N ASN A 816 81.17 -8.65 7.38
CA ASN A 816 80.81 -9.60 8.43
C ASN A 816 82.03 -9.98 9.31
N ASP A 817 83.22 -10.13 8.73
CA ASP A 817 84.45 -10.33 9.50
C ASP A 817 84.87 -9.07 10.28
N GLY A 818 84.57 -7.87 9.76
CA GLY A 818 84.68 -6.62 10.51
C GLY A 818 83.75 -6.58 11.73
N LEU A 819 82.48 -6.98 11.57
CA LEU A 819 81.52 -7.07 12.68
C LEU A 819 81.97 -8.08 13.75
N LYS A 820 82.47 -9.26 13.35
CA LYS A 820 83.06 -10.25 14.29
C LYS A 820 84.27 -9.68 15.04
N GLN A 821 85.13 -8.89 14.40
CA GLN A 821 86.25 -8.23 15.09
C GLN A 821 85.76 -7.21 16.13
N VAL A 822 84.76 -6.39 15.79
CA VAL A 822 84.13 -5.46 16.74
C VAL A 822 83.48 -6.23 17.91
N ARG A 823 82.76 -7.32 17.63
CA ARG A 823 82.16 -8.22 18.63
C ARG A 823 83.20 -8.78 19.60
N ASN A 824 84.34 -9.24 19.09
CA ASN A 824 85.45 -9.73 19.90
C ASN A 824 86.09 -8.62 20.76
N VAL A 825 86.20 -7.40 20.24
CA VAL A 825 86.68 -6.24 21.01
C VAL A 825 85.69 -5.85 22.12
N ILE A 826 84.38 -5.87 21.85
CA ILE A 826 83.35 -5.61 22.87
C ILE A 826 83.39 -6.65 23.99
N MET A 827 83.50 -7.95 23.67
CA MET A 827 83.65 -9.01 24.67
C MET A 827 84.97 -8.92 25.45
N ALA A 828 86.07 -8.54 24.79
CA ALA A 828 87.34 -8.32 25.47
C ALA A 828 87.28 -7.12 26.43
N LEU A 829 86.62 -6.03 26.05
CA LEU A 829 86.43 -4.86 26.90
C LEU A 829 85.47 -5.14 28.07
N SER A 830 84.37 -5.88 27.85
CA SER A 830 83.42 -6.20 28.93
C SER A 830 84.00 -7.15 29.98
N SER A 831 84.93 -8.02 29.59
CA SER A 831 85.67 -8.89 30.52
C SER A 831 86.84 -8.20 31.26
N GLN A 832 87.25 -7.00 30.81
CA GLN A 832 88.31 -6.21 31.46
C GLN A 832 87.75 -5.07 32.33
N PHE A 833 86.54 -4.60 32.07
CA PHE A 833 85.95 -3.43 32.71
C PHE A 833 84.48 -3.67 33.08
N ASP A 834 84.23 -4.37 34.20
CA ASP A 834 82.88 -4.71 34.69
C ASP A 834 81.92 -3.51 34.78
N TYR A 835 82.43 -2.32 35.14
CA TYR A 835 81.63 -1.09 35.23
C TYR A 835 81.17 -0.54 33.86
N LEU A 836 81.73 -1.04 32.75
CA LEU A 836 81.30 -0.75 31.39
C LEU A 836 80.38 -1.82 30.80
N ALA A 837 80.04 -2.88 31.55
CA ALA A 837 79.22 -3.98 31.05
C ALA A 837 77.85 -3.51 30.49
N GLU A 838 77.17 -2.58 31.17
CA GLU A 838 75.88 -2.05 30.68
C GLU A 838 76.02 -1.19 29.39
N PRO A 839 76.93 -0.20 29.29
CA PRO A 839 77.23 0.47 28.03
C PRO A 839 77.66 -0.47 26.89
N LEU A 840 78.46 -1.50 27.19
CA LEU A 840 78.98 -2.43 26.18
C LEU A 840 77.92 -3.42 25.70
N ASP A 841 77.03 -3.91 26.57
CA ASP A 841 75.87 -4.73 26.18
C ASP A 841 74.88 -3.95 25.30
N ARG A 842 74.75 -2.64 25.51
CA ARG A 842 73.97 -1.77 24.61
C ARG A 842 74.62 -1.71 23.22
N ILE A 843 75.92 -1.43 23.12
CA ILE A 843 76.64 -1.39 21.83
C ILE A 843 76.60 -2.76 21.13
N MET A 844 76.68 -3.86 21.89
CA MET A 844 76.54 -5.23 21.39
C MET A 844 75.23 -5.45 20.63
N ARG A 845 74.10 -4.94 21.16
CA ARG A 845 72.79 -5.07 20.51
C ARG A 845 72.69 -4.29 19.19
N LEU A 846 73.43 -3.18 19.03
CA LEU A 846 73.53 -2.48 17.75
C LEU A 846 74.34 -3.28 16.72
N THR A 847 75.37 -4.02 17.16
CA THR A 847 76.09 -4.95 16.26
C THR A 847 75.24 -6.16 15.86
N ASP A 848 74.41 -6.69 16.76
CA ASP A 848 73.45 -7.76 16.43
C ASP A 848 72.39 -7.28 15.40
N ASP A 849 71.91 -6.03 15.50
CA ASP A 849 70.98 -5.44 14.50
C ASP A 849 71.63 -5.22 13.12
N ALA A 850 72.95 -4.98 13.09
CA ALA A 850 73.71 -4.88 11.85
C ALA A 850 73.90 -6.25 11.18
N GLU A 851 74.23 -7.29 11.96
CA GLU A 851 74.34 -8.68 11.47
C GLU A 851 72.99 -9.22 10.96
N GLN A 852 71.87 -8.86 11.58
CA GLN A 852 70.52 -9.27 11.16
C GLN A 852 69.96 -8.53 9.92
N GLY A 853 70.74 -7.63 9.31
CA GLY A 853 70.31 -6.86 8.13
C GLY A 853 69.24 -5.80 8.38
N ALA A 854 68.85 -5.58 9.64
CA ALA A 854 67.82 -4.61 10.02
C ALA A 854 68.25 -3.15 9.76
N ILE A 855 69.56 -2.90 9.79
CA ILE A 855 70.20 -1.62 9.46
C ILE A 855 70.48 -1.50 7.94
N THR A 856 70.65 -2.60 7.20
CA THR A 856 71.00 -2.57 5.77
C THR A 856 69.83 -2.79 4.80
N GLY A 857 68.62 -3.01 5.30
CA GLY A 857 67.38 -3.00 4.50
C GLY A 857 67.11 -4.27 3.68
N LEU A 858 67.86 -5.35 3.90
CA LEU A 858 67.67 -6.64 3.22
C LEU A 858 66.72 -7.55 4.02
N ALA A 859 65.42 -7.28 3.92
CA ALA A 859 64.38 -8.20 4.37
C ALA A 859 64.23 -9.38 3.39
N GLY A 860 65.06 -10.42 3.57
CA GLY A 860 64.93 -11.68 2.85
C GLY A 860 63.63 -12.39 3.23
N ALA A 861 62.67 -12.46 2.30
CA ALA A 861 61.42 -13.16 2.52
C ALA A 861 61.64 -14.68 2.58
N SER A 862 61.37 -15.28 3.74
CA SER A 862 61.23 -16.75 3.87
C SER A 862 59.75 -17.12 3.77
N PRO A 863 59.31 -17.87 2.75
CA PRO A 863 57.95 -18.37 2.64
C PRO A 863 57.85 -19.74 3.28
N GLU A 864 57.28 -19.85 4.48
CA GLU A 864 56.76 -21.14 4.94
C GLU A 864 55.52 -20.98 5.82
N LEU A 865 54.41 -21.53 5.34
CA LEU A 865 53.08 -21.41 5.90
C LEU A 865 52.65 -22.80 6.38
N GLY A 866 52.55 -22.96 7.70
CA GLY A 866 51.73 -24.00 8.35
C GLY A 866 52.31 -25.40 8.51
N ALA A 867 52.57 -25.81 9.77
CA ALA A 867 52.22 -27.13 10.30
C ALA A 867 52.42 -27.25 11.83
N GLN A 868 51.60 -26.55 12.64
CA GLN A 868 50.95 -27.09 13.86
C GLN A 868 49.94 -26.10 14.44
#